data_AF-A0A6V8RAN9-F1
#
_entry.id   AF-A0A6V8RAN9-F1
#
_cell.length_a   1.000
_cell.length_b   1.000
_cell.length_c   1.000
_cell.angle_alpha   90.00
_cell.angle_beta   90.00
_cell.angle_gamma   90.00
#
_symmetry.space_group_name_H-M   'P 1'
#
loop_
_entity.id
_entity.type
_entity.pdbx_description
1 polymer ?
#
loop_
_entity_poly.entity_id
_entity_poly.type
_entity_poly.pdbx_seq_one_letter_code
_entity_poly.pdbx_strand_id
1 'polypeptide(L)'
;MLTCLSFYSAGLSFAQFREAIKHVLDSEDAAFEYEKLTSGSILPPSLQHWNFISLDDESQMKLLWEHLLRTQVVTDYYMNNFVFPLHARQYTIKLQASAWDIPQDTKPETTRRARTTGFSGTNDNRYLLPMTIQQEDLPDLLQTNAEVLSYLLQPRNRRYAVMVDRNQRRLSERNMLAELSKRDIMVLIDAGAYILEMGNRDLARLWLEVDKKKKSDAAVYFRADNSAWVTFRDPAKRDAPLLATRLANDLKDCIIYFDEAHTRGVDLKLPADARAALTLALKQTKDNTMQVKVLQQQEHQTLEQLYGSSSHDPLLRLGRMGSSRLQGFVDKLSQHDNTDASKGDPFGEVEQEREIEVQLETVRHTERPIHYEAFQFPGLSSTIMSFLKTGELDIAAGEVDHAFDYIGQTEAGKKHGICNTGSRFFVSKEFGRTIVLYRENQRVSDRFLRPVEWILWSFSTQTALIIIPEEVELIIPRLRLAGIKSDVHLIVYAAPISRAMMPFNQLDYYTLPPIPPDTEFPPWFKVELGILAGRLYMDYEEWNLVNAYMMDSQSDTPISSSFLLEWLSVRCRANDVLHTPIGYICLGRTPTKEHPFFSQNTHVATAMLTAIPADDGAEELENEEWEDTEEEDWVEDKDCVEDKNWAEDKDWAEDAVDEE
;
A
#
# COMPACT_ATOMS: atom_id res chain seq x y z
N MET A 1 0.17 0.26 22.05
CA MET A 1 0.60 1.33 22.98
C MET A 1 0.06 2.72 22.58
N LEU A 2 0.34 3.23 21.39
CA LEU A 2 -0.18 4.55 20.94
C LEU A 2 -1.70 4.67 21.06
N THR A 3 -2.43 3.60 20.73
CA THR A 3 -3.87 3.48 20.97
C THR A 3 -4.23 3.72 22.44
N CYS A 4 -3.51 3.08 23.38
CA CYS A 4 -3.74 3.24 24.81
C CYS A 4 -3.50 4.68 25.26
N LEU A 5 -2.38 5.29 24.83
CA LEU A 5 -2.06 6.68 25.15
C LEU A 5 -3.13 7.66 24.63
N SER A 6 -3.67 7.39 23.44
CA SER A 6 -4.79 8.15 22.87
C SER A 6 -6.00 8.13 23.79
N PHE A 7 -6.42 6.93 24.21
CA PHE A 7 -7.57 6.74 25.07
C PHE A 7 -7.36 7.32 26.47
N TYR A 8 -6.17 7.18 27.06
CA TYR A 8 -5.88 7.76 28.38
C TYR A 8 -5.78 9.29 28.35
N SER A 9 -5.33 9.88 27.23
CA SER A 9 -5.22 11.33 27.08
C SER A 9 -6.56 11.98 26.77
N ALA A 10 -7.31 11.43 25.81
CA ALA A 10 -8.58 11.99 25.36
C ALA A 10 -9.76 11.59 26.26
N GLY A 11 -9.70 10.40 26.87
CA GLY A 11 -10.84 9.72 27.47
C GLY A 11 -11.79 9.13 26.41
N LEU A 12 -12.88 8.50 26.86
CA LEU A 12 -13.90 7.98 25.96
C LEU A 12 -14.83 9.11 25.46
N SER A 13 -15.19 9.07 24.18
CA SER A 13 -16.31 9.90 23.68
C SER A 13 -17.63 9.44 24.29
N PHE A 14 -18.65 10.32 24.27
CA PHE A 14 -19.97 9.99 24.82
C PHE A 14 -20.59 8.74 24.17
N ALA A 15 -20.42 8.56 22.85
CA ALA A 15 -20.92 7.39 22.14
C ALA A 15 -20.24 6.09 22.60
N GLN A 16 -18.90 6.10 22.68
CA GLN A 16 -18.10 4.95 23.15
C GLN A 16 -18.40 4.62 24.61
N PHE A 17 -18.57 5.64 25.44
CA PHE A 17 -18.94 5.47 26.83
C PHE A 17 -20.34 4.83 26.96
N ARG A 18 -21.33 5.31 26.21
CA ARG A 18 -22.68 4.73 26.20
C ARG A 18 -22.68 3.28 25.74
N GLU A 19 -21.85 2.95 24.74
CA GLU A 19 -21.65 1.57 24.27
C GLU A 19 -21.02 0.69 25.36
N ALA A 20 -20.00 1.18 26.06
CA ALA A 20 -19.38 0.47 27.19
C ALA A 20 -20.40 0.17 28.30
N ILE A 21 -21.19 1.17 28.72
CA ILE A 21 -22.20 1.01 29.77
C ILE A 21 -23.30 0.05 29.32
N LYS A 22 -23.74 0.12 28.06
CA LYS A 22 -24.70 -0.84 27.52
C LYS A 22 -24.19 -2.28 27.66
N HIS A 23 -22.94 -2.52 27.27
CA HIS A 23 -22.34 -3.86 27.38
C HIS A 23 -22.20 -4.35 28.82
N VAL A 24 -21.93 -3.45 29.77
CA VAL A 24 -21.95 -3.80 31.22
C VAL A 24 -23.35 -4.18 31.68
N LEU A 25 -24.38 -3.40 31.31
CA LEU A 25 -25.76 -3.64 31.73
C LEU A 25 -26.39 -4.89 31.08
N ASP A 26 -25.91 -5.26 29.89
CA ASP A 26 -26.34 -6.47 29.18
C ASP A 26 -25.57 -7.74 29.64
N SER A 27 -24.60 -7.62 30.55
CA SER A 27 -23.81 -8.75 31.06
C SER A 27 -24.57 -9.62 32.07
N GLU A 28 -24.16 -10.89 32.21
CA GLU A 28 -24.79 -11.85 33.14
C GLU A 28 -24.77 -11.38 34.60
N ASP A 29 -23.73 -10.64 35.00
CA ASP A 29 -23.61 -10.02 36.32
C ASP A 29 -23.35 -8.52 36.20
N ALA A 30 -24.38 -7.81 35.73
CA ALA A 30 -24.37 -6.35 35.61
C ALA A 30 -24.07 -5.63 36.93
N ALA A 31 -24.40 -6.23 38.08
CA ALA A 31 -24.15 -5.63 39.38
C ALA A 31 -22.65 -5.59 39.69
N PHE A 32 -21.97 -6.73 39.56
CA PHE A 32 -20.55 -6.85 39.79
C PHE A 32 -19.72 -6.03 38.79
N GLU A 33 -20.02 -6.14 37.49
CA GLU A 33 -19.25 -5.41 36.47
C GLU A 33 -19.43 -3.89 36.59
N TYR A 34 -20.63 -3.40 36.95
CA TYR A 34 -20.84 -1.97 37.20
C TYR A 34 -20.11 -1.47 38.45
N GLU A 35 -20.13 -2.23 39.54
CA GLU A 35 -19.40 -1.89 40.77
C GLU A 35 -17.89 -1.83 40.50
N LYS A 36 -17.35 -2.81 39.76
CA LYS A 36 -15.97 -2.81 39.31
C LYS A 36 -15.66 -1.59 38.45
N LEU A 37 -16.51 -1.26 37.48
CA LEU A 37 -16.34 -0.13 36.56
C LEU A 37 -16.32 1.23 37.29
N THR A 38 -17.11 1.35 38.36
CA THR A 38 -17.24 2.57 39.18
C THR A 38 -16.28 2.61 40.37
N SER A 39 -15.49 1.55 40.59
CA SER A 39 -14.56 1.44 41.70
C SER A 39 -13.56 2.60 41.72
N GLY A 40 -13.39 3.21 42.90
CA GLY A 40 -12.49 4.36 43.08
C GLY A 40 -13.03 5.71 42.60
N SER A 41 -14.26 5.78 42.07
CA SER A 41 -14.91 7.01 41.63
C SER A 41 -15.94 7.51 42.64
N ILE A 42 -16.02 8.84 42.84
CA ILE A 42 -17.01 9.45 43.73
C ILE A 42 -18.24 9.84 42.89
N LEU A 43 -19.29 9.03 42.97
CA LEU A 43 -20.53 9.23 42.21
C LEU A 43 -21.69 9.72 43.11
N PRO A 44 -22.61 10.57 42.57
CA PRO A 44 -23.88 10.88 43.22
C PRO A 44 -24.68 9.61 43.59
N PRO A 45 -25.50 9.61 44.67
CA PRO A 45 -26.25 8.42 45.10
C PRO A 45 -27.13 7.79 44.02
N SER A 46 -27.66 8.61 43.11
CA SER A 46 -28.48 8.16 41.97
C SER A 46 -27.69 7.43 40.88
N LEU A 47 -26.36 7.42 40.95
CA LEU A 47 -25.46 6.80 39.97
C LEU A 47 -24.61 5.66 40.58
N GLN A 48 -24.76 5.37 41.88
CA GLN A 48 -23.92 4.38 42.57
C GLN A 48 -24.33 2.94 42.30
N HIS A 49 -25.61 2.69 42.02
CA HIS A 49 -26.12 1.33 41.82
C HIS A 49 -26.63 1.13 40.40
N TRP A 50 -26.24 0.00 39.81
CA TRP A 50 -26.55 -0.37 38.42
C TRP A 50 -28.05 -0.32 38.10
N ASN A 51 -28.91 -0.70 39.06
CA ASN A 51 -30.35 -0.80 38.89
C ASN A 51 -31.06 0.55 38.76
N PHE A 52 -30.37 1.66 39.02
CA PHE A 52 -30.89 3.01 38.78
C PHE A 52 -30.41 3.60 37.46
N ILE A 53 -29.52 2.92 36.73
CA ILE A 53 -28.95 3.42 35.48
C ILE A 53 -29.86 3.06 34.31
N SER A 54 -30.26 4.07 33.53
CA SER A 54 -31.03 3.91 32.32
C SER A 54 -30.27 4.45 31.11
N LEU A 55 -30.11 3.62 30.07
CA LEU A 55 -29.48 4.02 28.81
C LEU A 55 -30.30 5.07 28.04
N ASP A 56 -31.60 5.17 28.32
CA ASP A 56 -32.51 6.11 27.66
C ASP A 56 -32.53 7.50 28.31
N ASP A 57 -32.04 7.61 29.56
CA ASP A 57 -31.88 8.89 30.23
C ASP A 57 -30.56 9.54 29.83
N GLU A 58 -30.61 10.38 28.79
CA GLU A 58 -29.44 11.06 28.26
C GLU A 58 -28.78 12.00 29.28
N SER A 59 -29.55 12.58 30.20
CA SER A 59 -29.02 13.48 31.25
C SER A 59 -28.22 12.68 32.27
N GLN A 60 -28.77 11.52 32.69
CA GLN A 60 -28.09 10.60 33.59
C GLN A 60 -26.80 10.05 32.97
N MET A 61 -26.86 9.64 31.69
CA MET A 61 -25.70 9.13 30.96
C MET A 61 -24.61 10.18 30.77
N LYS A 62 -24.97 11.44 30.51
CA LYS A 62 -24.01 12.55 30.43
C LYS A 62 -23.35 12.82 31.77
N LEU A 63 -24.12 12.83 32.85
CA LEU A 63 -23.58 13.03 34.20
C LEU A 63 -22.62 11.89 34.59
N LEU A 64 -22.97 10.64 34.27
CA LEU A 64 -22.12 9.49 34.52
C LEU A 64 -20.83 9.56 33.67
N TRP A 65 -20.95 9.94 32.40
CA TRP A 65 -19.81 10.16 31.50
C TRP A 65 -18.84 11.21 32.06
N GLU A 66 -19.34 12.36 32.51
CA GLU A 66 -18.50 13.43 33.10
C GLU A 66 -17.65 12.96 34.28
N HIS A 67 -18.16 12.05 35.10
CA HIS A 67 -17.43 11.51 36.25
C HIS A 67 -16.44 10.40 35.87
N LEU A 68 -16.72 9.66 34.80
CA LEU A 68 -16.05 8.40 34.51
C LEU A 68 -15.16 8.41 33.25
N LEU A 69 -15.27 9.40 32.37
CA LEU A 69 -14.65 9.37 31.03
C LEU A 69 -13.12 9.30 31.02
N ARG A 70 -12.46 9.75 32.08
CA ARG A 70 -10.99 9.71 32.25
C ARG A 70 -10.52 8.70 33.28
N THR A 71 -11.44 7.89 33.81
CA THR A 71 -11.05 6.84 34.76
C THR A 71 -10.36 5.73 33.99
N GLN A 72 -9.24 5.25 34.52
CA GLN A 72 -8.47 4.18 33.89
C GLN A 72 -9.34 2.92 33.74
N VAL A 73 -10.12 2.57 34.75
CA VAL A 73 -10.96 1.37 34.78
C VAL A 73 -11.94 1.31 33.59
N VAL A 74 -12.66 2.40 33.33
CA VAL A 74 -13.65 2.47 32.24
C VAL A 74 -12.95 2.48 30.87
N THR A 75 -11.81 3.16 30.79
CA THR A 75 -11.01 3.26 29.56
C THR A 75 -10.43 1.89 29.19
N ASP A 76 -9.89 1.16 30.18
CA ASP A 76 -9.37 -0.19 30.03
C ASP A 76 -10.48 -1.18 29.64
N TYR A 77 -11.63 -1.08 30.28
CA TYR A 77 -12.80 -1.89 29.94
C TYR A 77 -13.20 -1.70 28.48
N TYR A 78 -13.31 -0.45 28.00
CA TYR A 78 -13.66 -0.21 26.61
C TYR A 78 -12.60 -0.72 25.64
N MET A 79 -11.32 -0.48 25.93
CA MET A 79 -10.24 -0.96 25.07
C MET A 79 -10.21 -2.49 24.97
N ASN A 80 -10.38 -3.20 26.09
CA ASN A 80 -10.33 -4.66 26.14
C ASN A 80 -11.53 -5.34 25.47
N ASN A 81 -12.71 -4.72 25.46
CA ASN A 81 -13.91 -5.34 24.90
C ASN A 81 -14.21 -4.90 23.45
N PHE A 82 -13.82 -3.68 23.05
CA PHE A 82 -14.19 -3.13 21.74
C PHE A 82 -13.02 -2.82 20.83
N VAL A 83 -11.86 -2.43 21.38
CA VAL A 83 -10.72 -1.96 20.58
C VAL A 83 -9.75 -3.09 20.26
N PHE A 84 -9.25 -3.79 21.29
CA PHE A 84 -8.26 -4.85 21.11
C PHE A 84 -8.80 -6.10 20.43
N PRO A 85 -10.04 -6.58 20.70
CA PRO A 85 -10.56 -7.73 19.97
C PRO A 85 -10.69 -7.49 18.45
N LEU A 86 -10.96 -6.23 18.06
CA LEU A 86 -11.09 -5.82 16.66
C LEU A 86 -9.73 -5.62 15.98
N HIS A 87 -8.72 -5.12 16.69
CA HIS A 87 -7.47 -4.62 16.09
C HIS A 87 -6.19 -5.31 16.55
N ALA A 88 -6.22 -6.04 17.66
CA ALA A 88 -5.08 -6.65 18.32
C ALA A 88 -5.25 -8.17 18.44
N ARG A 89 -5.65 -8.84 17.35
CA ARG A 89 -5.50 -10.29 17.24
C ARG A 89 -4.02 -10.62 17.20
N GLN A 90 -3.51 -11.13 18.31
CA GLN A 90 -2.13 -11.58 18.41
C GLN A 90 -2.06 -13.06 18.09
N TYR A 91 -1.30 -13.40 17.05
CA TYR A 91 -0.94 -14.79 16.77
C TYR A 91 0.43 -15.05 17.38
N THR A 92 0.60 -16.21 18.03
CA THR A 92 1.89 -16.66 18.58
C THR A 92 2.99 -16.74 17.51
N ILE A 93 2.57 -16.84 16.25
CA ILE A 93 3.42 -16.93 15.07
C ILE A 93 2.93 -15.89 14.06
N LYS A 94 3.84 -14.99 13.64
CA LYS A 94 3.57 -14.04 12.56
C LYS A 94 4.14 -14.60 11.26
N LEU A 95 3.27 -15.14 10.40
CA LEU A 95 3.64 -15.46 9.03
C LEU A 95 3.70 -14.15 8.23
N GLN A 96 4.91 -13.73 7.86
CA GLN A 96 5.11 -12.52 7.05
C GLN A 96 5.89 -12.88 5.78
N ALA A 97 5.14 -13.19 4.74
CA ALA A 97 5.64 -13.35 3.38
C ALA A 97 4.69 -12.60 2.43
N SER A 98 5.26 -11.81 1.55
CA SER A 98 4.62 -11.23 0.38
C SER A 98 4.95 -12.09 -0.85
N ALA A 99 4.22 -11.89 -1.95
CA ALA A 99 4.56 -12.54 -3.22
C ALA A 99 6.02 -12.25 -3.67
N TRP A 100 6.62 -11.16 -3.19
CA TRP A 100 8.02 -10.78 -3.43
C TRP A 100 9.04 -11.58 -2.60
N ASP A 101 8.60 -12.30 -1.57
CA ASP A 101 9.46 -13.13 -0.73
C ASP A 101 9.64 -14.56 -1.30
N ILE A 102 8.75 -14.99 -2.22
CA ILE A 102 8.83 -16.28 -2.91
C ILE A 102 10.18 -16.50 -3.65
N PRO A 103 10.77 -15.52 -4.36
CA PRO A 103 12.07 -15.70 -5.00
C PRO A 103 13.29 -15.53 -4.07
N GLN A 104 13.11 -15.24 -2.78
CA GLN A 104 14.22 -15.05 -1.84
C GLN A 104 14.69 -16.39 -1.26
N ASP A 105 15.64 -17.06 -1.91
CA ASP A 105 16.39 -18.14 -1.27
C ASP A 105 17.88 -17.79 -1.04
N THR A 106 18.34 -18.21 0.13
CA THR A 106 19.52 -17.85 0.92
C THR A 106 20.86 -18.36 0.39
N LYS A 107 20.90 -19.19 -0.66
CA LYS A 107 22.16 -19.75 -1.20
C LYS A 107 22.71 -18.93 -2.38
N PRO A 108 23.80 -18.14 -2.21
CA PRO A 108 24.27 -17.20 -3.23
C PRO A 108 25.12 -17.84 -4.34
N GLU A 109 25.68 -19.01 -4.10
CA GLU A 109 26.89 -19.42 -4.85
C GLU A 109 26.63 -20.23 -6.12
N THR A 110 25.41 -20.71 -6.38
CA THR A 110 25.20 -21.71 -7.44
C THR A 110 24.39 -21.29 -8.66
N THR A 111 23.77 -20.10 -8.73
CA THR A 111 22.93 -19.78 -9.91
C THR A 111 22.93 -18.31 -10.30
N ARG A 112 23.66 -17.98 -11.39
CA ARG A 112 23.54 -16.73 -12.16
C ARG A 112 22.30 -16.70 -13.09
N ARG A 113 21.29 -17.54 -12.85
CA ARG A 113 20.07 -17.65 -13.67
C ARG A 113 18.87 -17.22 -12.84
N ALA A 114 17.90 -16.59 -13.50
CA ALA A 114 16.61 -16.33 -12.88
C ALA A 114 15.99 -17.62 -12.37
N ARG A 115 15.40 -17.57 -11.16
CA ARG A 115 15.02 -18.77 -10.39
C ARG A 115 13.54 -19.09 -10.47
N THR A 116 12.72 -18.08 -10.68
CA THR A 116 11.27 -18.20 -10.86
C THR A 116 10.88 -17.53 -12.17
N THR A 117 10.11 -18.25 -12.98
CA THR A 117 9.47 -17.70 -14.16
C THR A 117 8.10 -17.16 -13.74
N GLY A 118 7.88 -15.88 -14.04
CA GLY A 118 6.59 -15.24 -13.83
C GLY A 118 5.82 -15.23 -15.14
N PHE A 119 4.60 -15.78 -15.12
CA PHE A 119 3.63 -15.59 -16.19
C PHE A 119 2.84 -14.32 -15.84
N SER A 120 3.03 -13.27 -16.63
CA SER A 120 2.25 -12.04 -16.49
C SER A 120 1.55 -11.78 -17.81
N GLY A 121 0.22 -11.61 -17.75
CA GLY A 121 -0.66 -11.29 -18.88
C GLY A 121 -0.33 -9.97 -19.60
N THR A 122 0.69 -9.21 -19.16
CA THR A 122 1.34 -8.13 -19.90
C THR A 122 2.84 -8.04 -19.57
N ASN A 123 3.68 -7.69 -20.56
CA ASN A 123 5.17 -7.58 -20.46
C ASN A 123 5.65 -6.20 -20.00
N ASP A 124 4.73 -5.33 -19.57
CA ASP A 124 5.06 -3.92 -19.32
C ASP A 124 5.77 -3.70 -17.97
N ASN A 125 5.51 -4.57 -16.99
CA ASN A 125 6.15 -4.51 -15.67
C ASN A 125 7.45 -5.32 -15.57
N ARG A 126 7.95 -5.90 -16.68
CA ARG A 126 9.17 -6.72 -16.71
C ARG A 126 10.37 -6.06 -16.05
N TYR A 127 10.50 -4.75 -16.25
CA TYR A 127 11.61 -3.95 -15.70
C TYR A 127 11.46 -3.64 -14.21
N LEU A 128 10.28 -3.88 -13.63
CA LEU A 128 9.98 -3.70 -12.22
C LEU A 128 10.10 -5.01 -11.43
N LEU A 129 10.22 -6.15 -12.11
CA LEU A 129 10.43 -7.44 -11.46
C LEU A 129 11.81 -7.47 -10.80
N PRO A 130 11.97 -8.18 -9.67
CA PRO A 130 13.28 -8.41 -9.07
C PRO A 130 14.18 -9.13 -10.07
N MET A 131 15.48 -8.87 -10.02
CA MET A 131 16.47 -9.54 -10.88
C MET A 131 16.48 -11.07 -10.72
N THR A 132 15.87 -11.60 -9.66
CA THR A 132 15.69 -13.04 -9.40
C THR A 132 14.52 -13.66 -10.18
N ILE A 133 13.62 -12.84 -10.75
CA ILE A 133 12.48 -13.26 -11.58
C ILE A 133 12.80 -13.00 -13.05
N GLN A 134 12.55 -13.99 -13.91
CA GLN A 134 12.57 -13.81 -15.36
C GLN A 134 11.15 -13.94 -15.87
N GLN A 135 10.70 -12.93 -16.61
CA GLN A 135 9.48 -13.07 -17.39
C GLN A 135 9.75 -14.00 -18.57
N GLU A 136 8.94 -15.05 -18.68
CA GLU A 136 8.96 -15.97 -19.81
C GLU A 136 7.80 -15.61 -20.74
N ASP A 137 8.12 -14.89 -21.81
CA ASP A 137 7.15 -14.51 -22.83
C ASP A 137 6.82 -15.74 -23.69
N LEU A 138 5.60 -16.25 -23.60
CA LEU A 138 5.15 -17.38 -24.42
C LEU A 138 5.18 -17.00 -25.91
N PRO A 139 5.83 -17.78 -26.79
CA PRO A 139 5.92 -17.50 -28.22
C PRO A 139 4.55 -17.25 -28.87
N ASP A 140 3.53 -18.01 -28.45
CA ASP A 140 2.17 -17.91 -28.98
C ASP A 140 1.47 -16.59 -28.59
N LEU A 141 1.90 -15.94 -27.50
CA LEU A 141 1.36 -14.67 -27.03
C LEU A 141 2.16 -13.45 -27.53
N LEU A 142 3.28 -13.63 -28.24
CA LEU A 142 4.05 -12.52 -28.81
C LEU A 142 3.22 -11.67 -29.78
N GLN A 143 2.22 -12.28 -30.43
CA GLN A 143 1.30 -11.63 -31.34
C GLN A 143 0.41 -10.60 -30.64
N THR A 144 0.01 -10.83 -29.38
CA THR A 144 -0.93 -9.96 -28.65
C THR A 144 -0.42 -8.51 -28.58
N ASN A 145 0.87 -8.30 -28.28
CA ASN A 145 1.50 -6.98 -28.25
C ASN A 145 1.39 -6.23 -29.59
N ALA A 146 1.51 -6.95 -30.71
CA ALA A 146 1.43 -6.39 -32.04
C ALA A 146 -0.03 -6.23 -32.51
N GLU A 147 -0.94 -7.10 -32.05
CA GLU A 147 -2.37 -7.01 -32.26
C GLU A 147 -2.95 -5.74 -31.62
N VAL A 148 -2.50 -5.38 -30.41
CA VAL A 148 -2.94 -4.11 -29.78
C VAL A 148 -2.57 -2.89 -30.63
N LEU A 149 -1.39 -2.90 -31.25
CA LEU A 149 -0.99 -1.86 -32.20
C LEU A 149 -1.87 -1.86 -33.45
N SER A 150 -2.30 -3.03 -33.92
CA SER A 150 -3.22 -3.12 -35.07
C SER A 150 -4.53 -2.38 -34.79
N TYR A 151 -5.09 -2.52 -33.58
CA TYR A 151 -6.30 -1.80 -33.14
C TYR A 151 -6.07 -0.29 -33.08
N LEU A 152 -4.94 0.18 -32.51
CA LEU A 152 -4.59 1.59 -32.49
C LEU A 152 -4.51 2.20 -33.90
N LEU A 153 -3.97 1.43 -34.84
CA LEU A 153 -3.66 1.87 -36.19
C LEU A 153 -4.84 1.73 -37.17
N GLN A 154 -5.99 1.22 -36.72
CA GLN A 154 -7.18 1.17 -37.57
C GLN A 154 -7.60 2.58 -38.03
N PRO A 155 -8.10 2.76 -39.26
CA PRO A 155 -8.48 4.08 -39.79
C PRO A 155 -9.44 4.87 -38.88
N ARG A 156 -10.32 4.19 -38.13
CA ARG A 156 -11.23 4.82 -37.15
C ARG A 156 -10.50 5.58 -36.03
N ASN A 157 -9.30 5.13 -35.68
CA ASN A 157 -8.51 5.58 -34.54
C ASN A 157 -7.39 6.57 -34.91
N ARG A 158 -7.24 6.92 -36.20
CA ARG A 158 -6.17 7.80 -36.71
C ARG A 158 -6.51 9.29 -36.64
N ARG A 159 -7.77 9.65 -36.37
CA ARG A 159 -8.19 11.04 -36.27
C ARG A 159 -7.81 11.58 -34.89
N TYR A 160 -7.15 12.72 -34.85
CA TYR A 160 -6.89 13.47 -33.62
C TYR A 160 -7.33 14.92 -33.80
N ALA A 161 -7.59 15.61 -32.69
CA ALA A 161 -7.86 17.03 -32.69
C ALA A 161 -7.27 17.68 -31.46
N VAL A 162 -6.63 18.83 -31.67
CA VAL A 162 -6.07 19.64 -30.59
C VAL A 162 -7.19 20.54 -30.08
N MET A 163 -7.61 20.33 -28.83
CA MET A 163 -8.72 21.05 -28.20
C MET A 163 -8.25 22.40 -27.63
N VAL A 164 -7.99 23.35 -28.52
CA VAL A 164 -7.55 24.71 -28.21
C VAL A 164 -8.47 25.79 -28.80
N ASP A 165 -8.49 26.96 -28.17
CA ASP A 165 -9.20 28.14 -28.66
C ASP A 165 -8.41 28.87 -29.77
N ARG A 166 -8.95 29.99 -30.25
CA ARG A 166 -8.31 30.82 -31.29
C ARG A 166 -6.94 31.38 -30.88
N ASN A 167 -6.65 31.43 -29.58
CA ASN A 167 -5.41 31.93 -29.00
C ASN A 167 -4.47 30.79 -28.56
N GLN A 168 -4.69 29.55 -29.03
CA GLN A 168 -3.91 28.36 -28.66
C GLN A 168 -3.98 28.00 -27.17
N ARG A 169 -5.01 28.45 -26.46
CA ARG A 169 -5.25 28.09 -25.05
C ARG A 169 -6.16 26.87 -24.95
N ARG A 170 -5.99 26.07 -23.90
CA ARG A 170 -6.86 24.92 -23.59
C ARG A 170 -8.34 25.34 -23.59
N LEU A 171 -9.20 24.57 -24.25
CA LEU A 171 -10.65 24.77 -24.15
C LEU A 171 -11.15 24.44 -22.74
N SER A 172 -12.12 25.21 -22.25
CA SER A 172 -12.88 24.82 -21.07
C SER A 172 -13.71 23.55 -21.34
N GLU A 173 -14.09 22.85 -20.28
CA GLU A 173 -14.90 21.64 -20.28
C GLU A 173 -16.18 21.87 -21.10
N ARG A 174 -16.89 22.97 -20.85
CA ARG A 174 -18.10 23.34 -21.61
C ARG A 174 -17.83 23.47 -23.12
N ASN A 175 -16.73 24.11 -23.50
CA ASN A 175 -16.38 24.30 -24.92
C ASN A 175 -15.90 23.01 -25.57
N MET A 176 -15.18 22.18 -24.83
CA MET A 176 -14.75 20.85 -25.26
C MET A 176 -15.95 19.93 -25.50
N LEU A 177 -16.90 19.86 -24.57
CA LEU A 177 -18.16 19.12 -24.74
C LEU A 177 -18.98 19.63 -25.93
N ALA A 178 -18.95 20.94 -26.20
CA ALA A 178 -19.60 21.52 -27.37
C ALA A 178 -18.94 21.06 -28.68
N GLU A 179 -17.62 20.93 -28.72
CA GLU A 179 -16.90 20.35 -29.86
C GLU A 179 -17.21 18.86 -30.06
N LEU A 180 -17.39 18.10 -28.97
CA LEU A 180 -17.82 16.69 -29.04
C LEU A 180 -19.23 16.57 -29.65
N SER A 181 -20.20 17.35 -29.17
CA SER A 181 -21.58 17.37 -29.70
C SER A 181 -21.63 17.80 -31.17
N LYS A 182 -20.78 18.74 -31.61
CA LYS A 182 -20.66 19.11 -33.03
C LYS A 182 -20.21 17.94 -33.90
N ARG A 183 -19.29 17.10 -33.40
CA ARG A 183 -18.67 15.97 -34.09
C ARG A 183 -19.45 14.65 -33.99
N ASP A 184 -20.58 14.71 -33.30
CA ASP A 184 -21.46 13.57 -33.08
C ASP A 184 -20.79 12.45 -32.28
N ILE A 185 -20.19 12.83 -31.16
CA ILE A 185 -19.52 11.94 -30.20
C ILE A 185 -20.36 11.95 -28.93
N MET A 186 -20.74 10.75 -28.46
CA MET A 186 -21.59 10.57 -27.27
C MET A 186 -20.85 9.89 -26.11
N VAL A 187 -19.65 9.36 -26.35
CA VAL A 187 -18.83 8.72 -25.32
C VAL A 187 -17.54 9.54 -25.14
N LEU A 188 -17.22 9.91 -23.90
CA LEU A 188 -15.96 10.56 -23.53
C LEU A 188 -15.23 9.67 -22.55
N ILE A 189 -13.99 9.34 -22.88
CA ILE A 189 -13.09 8.56 -22.05
C ILE A 189 -11.92 9.44 -21.65
N ASP A 190 -11.90 9.87 -20.39
CA ASP A 190 -10.95 10.85 -19.89
C ASP A 190 -9.70 10.22 -19.28
N ALA A 191 -8.99 9.41 -20.08
CA ALA A 191 -7.78 8.73 -19.65
C ALA A 191 -6.57 9.68 -19.44
N GLY A 192 -6.63 10.86 -20.06
CA GLY A 192 -5.62 11.92 -19.94
C GLY A 192 -5.94 12.96 -18.87
N ALA A 193 -6.93 12.72 -17.99
CA ALA A 193 -7.34 13.65 -16.94
C ALA A 193 -7.52 15.10 -17.44
N TYR A 194 -8.17 15.26 -18.60
CA TYR A 194 -8.46 16.56 -19.17
C TYR A 194 -9.48 17.30 -18.31
N ILE A 195 -10.41 16.61 -17.65
CA ILE A 195 -11.42 17.23 -16.78
C ILE A 195 -10.79 17.49 -15.41
N LEU A 196 -10.63 18.77 -15.05
CA LEU A 196 -9.88 19.18 -13.85
C LEU A 196 -10.78 19.73 -12.73
N GLU A 197 -11.82 20.48 -13.09
CA GLU A 197 -12.57 21.34 -12.16
C GLU A 197 -14.05 20.92 -12.01
N MET A 198 -14.43 19.72 -12.47
CA MET A 198 -15.81 19.25 -12.46
C MET A 198 -15.93 17.80 -12.00
N GLY A 199 -16.87 17.52 -11.12
CA GLY A 199 -17.23 16.14 -10.76
C GLY A 199 -18.00 15.42 -11.88
N ASN A 200 -17.93 14.09 -11.89
CA ASN A 200 -18.50 13.24 -12.95
C ASN A 200 -19.97 13.53 -13.26
N ARG A 201 -20.77 13.71 -12.20
CA ARG A 201 -22.20 14.04 -12.32
C ARG A 201 -22.42 15.38 -13.01
N ASP A 202 -21.69 16.40 -12.58
CA ASP A 202 -21.86 17.76 -13.06
C ASP A 202 -21.40 17.87 -14.52
N LEU A 203 -20.34 17.15 -14.90
CA LEU A 203 -19.88 17.07 -16.28
C LEU A 203 -20.92 16.38 -17.17
N ALA A 204 -21.47 15.24 -16.74
CA ALA A 204 -22.50 14.52 -17.49
C ALA A 204 -23.77 15.37 -17.67
N ARG A 205 -24.18 16.11 -16.64
CA ARG A 205 -25.30 17.06 -16.72
C ARG A 205 -24.99 18.23 -17.66
N LEU A 206 -23.80 18.82 -17.54
CA LEU A 206 -23.35 19.89 -18.42
C LEU A 206 -23.33 19.44 -19.87
N TRP A 207 -22.94 18.20 -20.15
CA TRP A 207 -22.92 17.66 -21.49
C TRP A 207 -24.33 17.56 -22.09
N LEU A 208 -25.32 17.13 -21.29
CA LEU A 208 -26.73 17.19 -21.71
C LEU A 208 -27.12 18.62 -22.07
N GLU A 209 -26.83 19.62 -21.23
CA GLU A 209 -27.16 21.02 -21.53
C GLU A 209 -26.52 21.55 -22.81
N VAL A 210 -25.26 21.18 -23.05
CA VAL A 210 -24.46 21.64 -24.20
C VAL A 210 -24.88 20.94 -25.50
N ASP A 211 -25.44 19.74 -25.42
CA ASP A 211 -25.96 19.02 -26.58
C ASP A 211 -27.24 19.68 -27.14
N LYS A 212 -27.04 20.68 -28.01
CA LYS A 212 -28.11 21.47 -28.64
C LYS A 212 -29.00 20.65 -29.56
N LYS A 213 -28.51 19.51 -30.06
CA LYS A 213 -29.29 18.63 -30.94
C LYS A 213 -30.28 17.76 -30.15
N LYS A 214 -30.22 17.76 -28.82
CA LYS A 214 -31.04 16.93 -27.92
C LYS A 214 -31.06 15.47 -28.37
N LYS A 215 -29.89 14.92 -28.68
CA LYS A 215 -29.74 13.54 -29.12
C LYS A 215 -29.95 12.54 -27.99
N SER A 216 -29.64 12.97 -26.77
CA SER A 216 -29.74 12.14 -25.58
C SER A 216 -30.56 12.84 -24.50
N ASP A 217 -31.48 12.09 -23.91
CA ASP A 217 -32.26 12.51 -22.73
C ASP A 217 -31.63 12.05 -21.41
N ALA A 218 -30.55 11.26 -21.47
CA ALA A 218 -29.87 10.68 -20.34
C ALA A 218 -28.34 10.66 -20.54
N ALA A 219 -27.61 10.81 -19.44
CA ALA A 219 -26.16 10.69 -19.40
C ALA A 219 -25.73 9.78 -18.24
N VAL A 220 -24.82 8.85 -18.54
CA VAL A 220 -24.23 7.90 -17.60
C VAL A 220 -22.95 8.50 -17.01
N TYR A 221 -22.80 8.40 -15.69
CA TYR A 221 -21.62 8.81 -14.93
C TYR A 221 -21.36 7.84 -13.77
N PHE A 222 -20.14 7.86 -13.22
CA PHE A 222 -19.75 7.02 -12.08
C PHE A 222 -19.64 7.85 -10.81
N ARG A 223 -20.13 7.29 -9.70
CA ARG A 223 -20.00 7.86 -8.36
C ARG A 223 -18.71 7.41 -7.67
N ALA A 224 -18.41 8.00 -6.52
CA ALA A 224 -17.23 7.66 -5.72
C ALA A 224 -17.23 6.23 -5.14
N ASP A 225 -18.37 5.54 -5.18
CA ASP A 225 -18.54 4.13 -4.79
C ASP A 225 -18.41 3.17 -5.99
N ASN A 226 -17.87 3.64 -7.11
CA ASN A 226 -17.72 2.92 -8.38
C ASN A 226 -19.03 2.47 -9.04
N SER A 227 -20.19 2.96 -8.58
CA SER A 227 -21.48 2.59 -9.16
C SER A 227 -21.84 3.48 -10.37
N ALA A 228 -22.37 2.85 -11.42
CA ALA A 228 -22.88 3.55 -12.60
C ALA A 228 -24.27 4.15 -12.35
N TRP A 229 -24.42 5.45 -12.59
CA TRP A 229 -25.65 6.20 -12.39
C TRP A 229 -26.02 6.99 -13.64
N VAL A 230 -27.31 7.31 -13.75
CA VAL A 230 -27.89 8.07 -14.85
C VAL A 230 -28.40 9.40 -14.33
N THR A 231 -28.00 10.50 -14.97
CA THR A 231 -28.66 11.80 -14.86
C THR A 231 -29.53 12.05 -16.10
N PHE A 232 -30.67 12.70 -15.93
CA PHE A 232 -31.60 12.98 -17.01
C PHE A 232 -31.57 14.46 -17.40
N ARG A 233 -31.93 14.74 -18.66
CA ARG A 233 -32.10 16.10 -19.18
C ARG A 233 -33.32 16.79 -18.58
N ASP A 234 -34.37 16.02 -18.29
CA ASP A 234 -35.57 16.52 -17.64
C ASP A 234 -35.28 16.78 -16.15
N PRO A 235 -35.32 18.04 -15.69
CA PRO A 235 -35.02 18.38 -14.30
C PRO A 235 -36.05 17.81 -13.31
N ALA A 236 -37.21 17.35 -13.77
CA ALA A 236 -38.19 16.67 -12.92
C ALA A 236 -37.80 15.22 -12.58
N LYS A 237 -36.90 14.61 -13.37
CA LYS A 237 -36.42 13.25 -13.15
C LYS A 237 -35.18 13.27 -12.25
N ARG A 238 -35.23 12.49 -11.17
CA ARG A 238 -34.08 12.30 -10.28
C ARG A 238 -33.07 11.34 -10.90
N ASP A 239 -31.80 11.54 -10.55
CA ASP A 239 -30.75 10.58 -10.84
C ASP A 239 -31.13 9.19 -10.29
N ALA A 240 -30.78 8.13 -11.03
CA ALA A 240 -31.05 6.75 -10.65
C ALA A 240 -29.86 5.82 -10.98
N PRO A 241 -29.66 4.71 -10.25
CA PRO A 241 -28.68 3.69 -10.63
C PRO A 241 -28.94 3.17 -12.04
N LEU A 242 -27.91 2.95 -12.86
CA LEU A 242 -28.06 2.51 -14.25
C LEU A 242 -28.90 1.23 -14.36
N LEU A 243 -28.63 0.25 -13.49
CA LEU A 243 -29.34 -1.03 -13.40
C LEU A 243 -30.84 -0.88 -13.10
N ALA A 244 -31.24 0.21 -12.43
CA ALA A 244 -32.64 0.51 -12.13
C ALA A 244 -33.35 1.25 -13.27
N THR A 245 -32.67 1.53 -14.38
CA THR A 245 -33.23 2.23 -15.54
C THR A 245 -33.38 1.29 -16.74
N ARG A 246 -34.25 1.67 -17.68
CA ARG A 246 -34.39 0.95 -18.96
C ARG A 246 -33.15 1.02 -19.86
N LEU A 247 -32.16 1.84 -19.49
CA LEU A 247 -30.95 2.09 -20.25
C LEU A 247 -29.85 1.04 -19.95
N ALA A 248 -30.02 0.24 -18.90
CA ALA A 248 -29.04 -0.80 -18.54
C ALA A 248 -28.75 -1.79 -19.69
N ASN A 249 -29.74 -2.06 -20.53
CA ASN A 249 -29.64 -3.04 -21.61
C ASN A 249 -29.43 -2.40 -23.00
N ASP A 250 -29.59 -1.08 -23.13
CA ASP A 250 -29.46 -0.36 -24.40
C ASP A 250 -29.03 1.09 -24.16
N LEU A 251 -27.78 1.40 -24.53
CA LEU A 251 -27.16 2.71 -24.37
C LEU A 251 -27.12 3.53 -25.67
N LYS A 252 -27.89 3.14 -26.71
CA LYS A 252 -27.83 3.71 -28.06
C LYS A 252 -27.97 5.23 -28.18
N ASP A 253 -28.74 5.84 -27.30
CA ASP A 253 -28.97 7.28 -27.28
C ASP A 253 -28.54 7.94 -25.96
N CYS A 254 -27.53 7.38 -25.28
CA CYS A 254 -27.00 7.90 -24.02
C CYS A 254 -25.64 8.58 -24.20
N ILE A 255 -25.48 9.71 -23.51
CA ILE A 255 -24.14 10.27 -23.28
C ILE A 255 -23.46 9.43 -22.20
N ILE A 256 -22.17 9.12 -22.35
CA ILE A 256 -21.43 8.31 -21.39
C ILE A 256 -20.10 8.97 -21.10
N TYR A 257 -19.83 9.18 -19.81
CA TYR A 257 -18.59 9.74 -19.34
C TYR A 257 -17.83 8.74 -18.45
N PHE A 258 -16.62 8.39 -18.88
CA PHE A 258 -15.64 7.66 -18.09
C PHE A 258 -14.55 8.64 -17.63
N ASP A 259 -14.34 8.74 -16.32
CA ASP A 259 -13.18 9.44 -15.76
C ASP A 259 -11.94 8.55 -15.79
N GLU A 260 -10.79 9.04 -15.29
CA GLU A 260 -9.53 8.29 -15.27
C GLU A 260 -9.66 6.95 -14.51
N ALA A 261 -10.29 6.96 -13.34
CA ALA A 261 -10.39 5.80 -12.46
C ALA A 261 -11.29 4.69 -13.05
N HIS A 262 -12.38 5.08 -13.71
CA HIS A 262 -13.37 4.17 -14.27
C HIS A 262 -13.09 3.80 -15.73
N THR A 263 -11.89 4.09 -16.24
CA THR A 263 -11.40 3.52 -17.50
C THR A 263 -11.03 2.04 -17.39
N ARG A 264 -11.04 1.47 -16.17
CA ARG A 264 -10.70 0.08 -15.85
C ARG A 264 -11.80 -0.59 -15.03
N GLY A 265 -12.03 -1.88 -15.25
CA GLY A 265 -12.90 -2.70 -14.40
C GLY A 265 -14.40 -2.40 -14.49
N VAL A 266 -14.82 -1.66 -15.53
CA VAL A 266 -16.22 -1.34 -15.77
C VAL A 266 -16.65 -1.93 -17.12
N ASP A 267 -17.73 -2.70 -17.10
CA ASP A 267 -18.34 -3.26 -18.30
C ASP A 267 -19.66 -2.53 -18.62
N LEU A 268 -19.70 -1.85 -19.77
CA LEU A 268 -20.90 -1.22 -20.31
C LEU A 268 -21.14 -1.67 -21.74
N LYS A 269 -22.36 -2.12 -22.02
CA LYS A 269 -22.80 -2.55 -23.35
C LYS A 269 -22.99 -1.35 -24.28
N LEU A 270 -21.92 -0.94 -24.94
CA LEU A 270 -21.94 0.13 -25.94
C LEU A 270 -22.49 -0.37 -27.28
N PRO A 271 -23.25 0.46 -28.02
CA PRO A 271 -23.65 0.16 -29.39
C PRO A 271 -22.43 -0.08 -30.31
N ALA A 272 -22.56 -0.98 -31.28
CA ALA A 272 -21.47 -1.30 -32.20
C ALA A 272 -21.00 -0.12 -33.07
N ASP A 273 -21.87 0.88 -33.28
CA ASP A 273 -21.58 2.11 -34.01
C ASP A 273 -21.20 3.30 -33.09
N ALA A 274 -21.02 3.04 -31.78
CA ALA A 274 -20.66 4.07 -30.82
C ALA A 274 -19.30 4.70 -31.16
N ARG A 275 -19.24 6.03 -31.04
CA ARG A 275 -18.04 6.82 -31.28
C ARG A 275 -17.63 7.50 -29.99
N ALA A 276 -16.42 7.16 -29.53
CA ALA A 276 -15.81 7.72 -28.34
C ALA A 276 -14.72 8.74 -28.67
N ALA A 277 -14.61 9.79 -27.84
CA ALA A 277 -13.43 10.63 -27.74
C ALA A 277 -12.55 10.15 -26.59
N LEU A 278 -11.27 9.94 -26.86
CA LEU A 278 -10.25 9.61 -25.87
C LEU A 278 -9.40 10.87 -25.63
N THR A 279 -9.24 11.28 -24.36
CA THR A 279 -8.30 12.33 -23.99
C THR A 279 -6.89 11.77 -23.84
N LEU A 280 -5.89 12.58 -24.17
CA LEU A 280 -4.48 12.21 -24.10
C LEU A 280 -3.69 13.26 -23.30
N ALA A 281 -2.82 12.82 -22.41
CA ALA A 281 -1.97 13.69 -21.60
C ALA A 281 -0.48 13.54 -21.92
N LEU A 282 0.29 14.61 -21.65
CA LEU A 282 1.74 14.55 -21.57
C LEU A 282 2.14 13.59 -20.44
N LYS A 283 3.01 12.62 -20.72
CA LYS A 283 3.48 11.57 -19.80
C LYS A 283 2.46 10.45 -19.47
N GLN A 284 1.36 10.34 -20.21
CA GLN A 284 0.48 9.17 -20.12
C GLN A 284 1.22 7.91 -20.59
N THR A 285 1.07 6.80 -19.87
CA THR A 285 1.71 5.52 -20.24
C THR A 285 1.04 4.93 -21.47
N LYS A 286 1.79 4.06 -22.17
CA LYS A 286 1.25 3.23 -23.25
C LYS A 286 0.01 2.48 -22.75
N ASP A 287 0.09 1.87 -21.59
CA ASP A 287 -0.96 0.96 -21.08
C ASP A 287 -2.25 1.69 -20.71
N ASN A 288 -2.14 2.87 -20.07
CA ASN A 288 -3.31 3.73 -19.82
C ASN A 288 -4.00 4.16 -21.12
N THR A 289 -3.25 4.32 -22.21
CA THR A 289 -3.81 4.68 -23.53
C THR A 289 -4.38 3.45 -24.25
N MET A 290 -3.75 2.29 -24.07
CA MET A 290 -4.07 1.04 -24.76
C MET A 290 -5.31 0.36 -24.21
N GLN A 291 -5.41 0.24 -22.89
CA GLN A 291 -6.56 -0.39 -22.24
C GLN A 291 -7.86 0.24 -22.71
N VAL A 292 -7.87 1.57 -22.92
CA VAL A 292 -9.07 2.29 -23.35
C VAL A 292 -9.47 2.02 -24.81
N LYS A 293 -8.51 1.73 -25.71
CA LYS A 293 -8.79 1.51 -27.13
C LYS A 293 -9.17 0.06 -27.47
N VAL A 294 -8.86 -0.89 -26.58
CA VAL A 294 -9.20 -2.31 -26.73
C VAL A 294 -10.64 -2.61 -26.28
N LEU A 295 -11.26 -1.75 -25.45
CA LEU A 295 -12.65 -1.84 -24.94
C LEU A 295 -13.78 -1.80 -26.01
N GLN A 296 -13.47 -1.95 -27.30
CA GLN A 296 -14.47 -1.99 -28.38
C GLN A 296 -14.51 -3.37 -29.07
N GLN A 297 -14.67 -4.44 -28.28
CA GLN A 297 -14.96 -5.77 -28.81
C GLN A 297 -16.47 -6.05 -28.87
N GLN A 298 -16.90 -6.89 -29.81
CA GLN A 298 -18.30 -7.32 -29.90
C GLN A 298 -18.57 -8.39 -28.83
N GLU A 299 -19.53 -8.16 -27.92
CA GLU A 299 -19.94 -9.15 -26.90
C GLU A 299 -20.43 -10.49 -27.50
N HIS A 300 -20.96 -10.48 -28.73
CA HIS A 300 -21.49 -11.67 -29.39
C HIS A 300 -20.46 -12.30 -30.34
N GLN A 301 -19.35 -12.75 -29.78
CA GLN A 301 -18.35 -13.54 -30.47
C GLN A 301 -18.35 -14.96 -29.90
N THR A 302 -18.32 -15.96 -30.77
CA THR A 302 -18.06 -17.34 -30.31
C THR A 302 -16.62 -17.42 -29.77
N LEU A 303 -16.34 -18.29 -28.81
CA LEU A 303 -14.97 -18.50 -28.31
C LEU A 303 -13.98 -18.81 -29.45
N GLU A 304 -14.42 -19.50 -30.50
CA GLU A 304 -13.64 -19.75 -31.72
C GLU A 304 -13.39 -18.50 -32.59
N GLN A 305 -14.22 -17.45 -32.46
CA GLN A 305 -14.00 -16.15 -33.10
C GLN A 305 -13.07 -15.26 -32.29
N LEU A 306 -13.00 -15.46 -30.98
CA LEU A 306 -12.20 -14.67 -30.03
C LEU A 306 -10.79 -15.26 -29.85
N TYR A 307 -10.68 -16.59 -29.86
CA TYR A 307 -9.46 -17.36 -29.57
C TYR A 307 -9.15 -18.46 -30.59
N GLY A 308 -10.08 -18.79 -31.50
CA GLY A 308 -9.77 -19.70 -32.59
C GLY A 308 -8.89 -19.02 -33.63
N SER A 309 -8.19 -19.83 -34.44
CA SER A 309 -7.40 -19.39 -35.60
C SER A 309 -8.32 -18.77 -36.65
N SER A 310 -8.85 -17.59 -36.36
CA SER A 310 -9.88 -16.97 -37.16
C SER A 310 -9.26 -16.45 -38.44
N SER A 311 -9.86 -16.85 -39.57
CA SER A 311 -9.51 -16.46 -40.94
C SER A 311 -9.89 -14.99 -41.23
N HIS A 312 -9.93 -14.15 -40.20
CA HIS A 312 -10.37 -12.78 -40.26
C HIS A 312 -9.17 -11.85 -40.27
N ASP A 313 -8.48 -11.84 -41.39
CA ASP A 313 -7.27 -11.08 -41.67
C ASP A 313 -7.43 -9.57 -41.35
N PRO A 314 -7.01 -9.09 -40.16
CA PRO A 314 -6.95 -7.66 -39.84
C PRO A 314 -5.69 -7.05 -40.47
N LEU A 315 -4.74 -7.90 -40.88
CA LEU A 315 -3.38 -7.59 -41.31
C LEU A 315 -3.32 -7.16 -42.78
N LEU A 316 -4.19 -7.71 -43.65
CA LEU A 316 -4.37 -7.26 -45.04
C LEU A 316 -4.79 -5.78 -45.17
N ARG A 317 -5.27 -5.15 -44.09
CA ARG A 317 -5.70 -3.74 -44.10
C ARG A 317 -4.64 -2.75 -43.64
N LEU A 318 -3.55 -3.21 -43.01
CA LEU A 318 -2.41 -2.36 -42.68
C LEU A 318 -1.48 -2.27 -43.90
N GLY A 319 -1.78 -1.34 -44.82
CA GLY A 319 -0.89 -1.01 -45.93
C GLY A 319 0.50 -0.55 -45.46
N ARG A 320 1.42 -0.34 -46.41
CA ARG A 320 2.83 0.05 -46.16
C ARG A 320 2.93 1.26 -45.21
N MET A 321 3.66 1.10 -44.11
CA MET A 321 3.79 2.12 -43.07
C MET A 321 4.93 3.09 -43.37
N GLY A 322 4.75 4.38 -43.07
CA GLY A 322 5.77 5.41 -43.28
C GLY A 322 6.95 5.37 -42.29
N SER A 323 6.87 4.55 -41.23
CA SER A 323 7.92 4.38 -40.22
C SER A 323 8.52 2.98 -40.32
N SER A 324 9.85 2.91 -40.40
CA SER A 324 10.59 1.63 -40.47
C SER A 324 10.37 0.75 -39.23
N ARG A 325 10.22 1.37 -38.05
CA ARG A 325 9.91 0.64 -36.81
C ARG A 325 8.52 0.02 -36.84
N LEU A 326 7.52 0.76 -37.33
CA LEU A 326 6.14 0.25 -37.44
C LEU A 326 6.04 -0.82 -38.53
N GLN A 327 6.79 -0.67 -39.62
CA GLN A 327 6.86 -1.70 -40.66
C GLN A 327 7.43 -3.01 -40.10
N GLY A 328 8.48 -2.96 -39.28
CA GLY A 328 9.02 -4.16 -38.63
C GLY A 328 8.05 -4.90 -37.70
N PHE A 329 7.05 -4.22 -37.12
CA PHE A 329 5.97 -4.87 -36.37
C PHE A 329 4.93 -5.52 -37.27
N VAL A 330 4.55 -4.86 -38.37
CA VAL A 330 3.63 -5.42 -39.39
C VAL A 330 4.25 -6.65 -40.06
N ASP A 331 5.56 -6.63 -40.30
CA ASP A 331 6.31 -7.75 -40.88
C ASP A 331 6.37 -8.95 -39.92
N LYS A 332 6.46 -8.71 -38.60
CA LYS A 332 6.38 -9.78 -37.57
C LYS A 332 4.99 -10.40 -37.46
N LEU A 333 3.94 -9.57 -37.55
CA LEU A 333 2.55 -10.05 -37.57
C LEU A 333 2.27 -10.95 -38.77
N SER A 334 2.79 -10.61 -39.95
CA SER A 334 2.58 -11.37 -41.19
C SER A 334 3.44 -12.63 -41.31
N GLN A 335 4.47 -12.79 -40.47
CA GLN A 335 5.27 -14.02 -40.40
C GLN A 335 4.55 -15.17 -39.67
N HIS A 336 3.69 -14.86 -38.69
CA HIS A 336 2.95 -15.87 -37.91
C HIS A 336 1.70 -16.41 -38.64
N ASP A 337 1.13 -15.67 -39.60
CA ASP A 337 -0.02 -16.12 -40.40
C ASP A 337 0.32 -17.25 -41.41
N ASN A 338 1.60 -17.42 -41.78
CA ASN A 338 2.01 -18.37 -42.83
C ASN A 338 2.45 -19.75 -42.29
N THR A 339 2.53 -19.93 -40.98
CA THR A 339 2.81 -21.22 -40.37
C THR A 339 1.50 -21.94 -40.10
N ASP A 340 1.16 -22.86 -41.00
CA ASP A 340 0.09 -23.86 -40.90
C ASP A 340 0.42 -24.86 -39.78
N ALA A 341 0.53 -24.36 -38.55
CA ALA A 341 0.95 -25.10 -37.37
C ALA A 341 -0.29 -25.63 -36.64
N SER A 342 -0.46 -26.96 -36.74
CA SER A 342 -1.17 -27.85 -35.83
C SER A 342 -2.39 -27.27 -35.11
N LYS A 343 -3.58 -27.77 -35.47
CA LYS A 343 -4.81 -27.74 -34.67
C LYS A 343 -4.53 -28.17 -33.22
N GLY A 344 -4.12 -27.23 -32.38
CA GLY A 344 -4.18 -27.32 -30.94
C GLY A 344 -5.63 -27.15 -30.53
N ASP A 345 -6.09 -28.01 -29.64
CA ASP A 345 -7.44 -27.98 -29.11
C ASP A 345 -7.74 -26.61 -28.49
N PRO A 346 -8.67 -25.79 -29.04
CA PRO A 346 -8.99 -24.45 -28.52
C PRO A 346 -9.61 -24.48 -27.12
N PHE A 347 -9.88 -25.68 -26.58
CA PHE A 347 -10.50 -25.91 -25.28
C PHE A 347 -9.50 -26.14 -24.14
N GLY A 348 -8.19 -26.21 -24.41
CA GLY A 348 -7.19 -26.54 -23.38
C GLY A 348 -6.83 -25.39 -22.45
N GLU A 349 -6.83 -24.15 -22.94
CA GLU A 349 -6.25 -23.02 -22.22
C GLU A 349 -7.08 -21.75 -22.51
N VAL A 350 -8.21 -21.63 -21.83
CA VAL A 350 -9.03 -20.42 -21.82
C VAL A 350 -9.06 -19.90 -20.39
N GLU A 351 -8.33 -18.81 -20.11
CA GLU A 351 -8.56 -18.01 -18.90
C GLU A 351 -9.89 -17.24 -19.07
N GLN A 352 -10.99 -17.92 -18.79
CA GLN A 352 -12.24 -17.25 -18.42
C GLN A 352 -12.12 -16.84 -16.96
N GLU A 353 -12.22 -15.55 -16.67
CA GLU A 353 -12.61 -15.06 -15.34
C GLU A 353 -14.07 -15.47 -15.10
N ARG A 354 -14.25 -16.75 -14.76
CA ARG A 354 -15.45 -17.29 -14.16
C ARG A 354 -15.03 -17.61 -12.74
N GLU A 355 -15.79 -17.17 -11.73
CA GLU A 355 -15.67 -17.69 -10.37
C GLU A 355 -15.96 -19.19 -10.43
N ILE A 356 -14.92 -19.98 -10.71
CA ILE A 356 -14.89 -21.42 -10.57
C ILE A 356 -14.43 -21.62 -9.14
N GLU A 357 -15.22 -22.31 -8.32
CA GLU A 357 -14.69 -22.95 -7.13
C GLU A 357 -13.63 -23.95 -7.60
N VAL A 358 -12.38 -23.51 -7.64
CA VAL A 358 -11.25 -24.37 -7.96
C VAL A 358 -11.05 -25.27 -6.75
N GLN A 359 -11.30 -26.57 -6.92
CA GLN A 359 -10.75 -27.57 -6.01
C GLN A 359 -9.23 -27.59 -6.23
N LEU A 360 -8.54 -26.70 -5.52
CA LEU A 360 -7.10 -26.71 -5.36
C LEU A 360 -6.74 -27.97 -4.58
N GLU A 361 -6.13 -28.96 -5.24
CA GLU A 361 -5.29 -29.93 -4.52
C GLU A 361 -4.03 -29.19 -4.05
N THR A 362 -4.14 -28.55 -2.90
CA THR A 362 -3.04 -27.91 -2.19
C THR A 362 -2.18 -28.99 -1.58
N VAL A 363 -1.07 -29.37 -2.25
CA VAL A 363 0.01 -30.08 -1.55
C VAL A 363 0.68 -29.07 -0.64
N ARG A 364 0.31 -29.11 0.64
CA ARG A 364 0.87 -28.25 1.69
C ARG A 364 2.33 -28.68 1.90
N HIS A 365 3.25 -28.01 1.21
CA HIS A 365 4.66 -28.17 1.51
C HIS A 365 4.93 -27.38 2.78
N THR A 366 5.12 -28.08 3.90
CA THR A 366 5.40 -27.47 5.19
C THR A 366 6.82 -26.90 5.17
N GLU A 367 6.97 -25.69 4.64
CA GLU A 367 8.16 -24.90 4.89
C GLU A 367 8.17 -24.56 6.38
N ARG A 368 9.06 -25.23 7.12
CA ARG A 368 9.19 -25.00 8.54
C ARG A 368 9.67 -23.56 8.73
N PRO A 369 8.97 -22.72 9.52
CA PRO A 369 9.40 -21.36 9.78
C PRO A 369 10.86 -21.34 10.23
N ILE A 370 11.69 -20.53 9.58
CA ILE A 370 13.06 -20.30 10.05
C ILE A 370 12.95 -19.56 11.38
N HIS A 371 13.37 -20.22 12.47
CA HIS A 371 13.38 -19.64 13.79
C HIS A 371 14.62 -18.73 13.94
N TYR A 372 14.38 -17.45 14.22
CA TYR A 372 15.45 -16.50 14.53
C TYR A 372 15.48 -16.26 16.03
N GLU A 373 16.67 -16.37 16.61
CA GLU A 373 16.88 -16.05 18.02
C GLU A 373 16.87 -14.53 18.20
N ALA A 374 16.06 -14.03 19.14
CA ALA A 374 16.00 -12.61 19.46
C ALA A 374 17.31 -12.15 20.13
N PHE A 375 17.78 -10.96 19.77
CA PHE A 375 18.95 -10.39 20.42
C PHE A 375 18.60 -9.95 21.86
N GLN A 376 19.39 -10.39 22.86
CA GLN A 376 19.13 -10.05 24.26
C GLN A 376 19.60 -8.62 24.59
N PHE A 377 18.71 -7.83 25.19
CA PHE A 377 19.01 -6.46 25.60
C PHE A 377 20.08 -6.43 26.71
N PRO A 378 21.27 -5.83 26.47
CA PRO A 378 22.39 -5.87 27.41
C PRO A 378 22.28 -4.85 28.56
N GLY A 379 21.27 -3.98 28.52
CA GLY A 379 21.09 -2.88 29.46
C GLY A 379 21.39 -1.50 28.86
N LEU A 380 21.09 -0.45 29.64
CA LEU A 380 21.18 0.93 29.17
C LEU A 380 22.63 1.41 29.04
N SER A 381 22.97 1.94 27.86
CA SER A 381 24.28 2.50 27.53
C SER A 381 24.69 3.66 28.46
N SER A 382 26.00 3.75 28.71
CA SER A 382 26.59 4.84 29.50
C SER A 382 26.50 6.19 28.78
N THR A 383 26.62 6.20 27.44
CA THR A 383 26.43 7.38 26.59
C THR A 383 25.00 7.92 26.70
N ILE A 384 23.98 7.05 26.64
CA ILE A 384 22.58 7.49 26.79
C ILE A 384 22.33 8.02 28.20
N MET A 385 22.89 7.37 29.22
CA MET A 385 22.81 7.83 30.61
C MET A 385 23.48 9.19 30.83
N SER A 386 24.60 9.47 30.16
CA SER A 386 25.27 10.77 30.20
C SER A 386 24.42 11.83 29.49
N PHE A 387 23.91 11.50 28.29
CA PHE A 387 23.06 12.38 27.49
C PHE A 387 21.83 12.86 28.28
N LEU A 388 21.16 11.98 29.02
CA LEU A 388 20.01 12.34 29.87
C LEU A 388 20.36 13.33 31.00
N LYS A 389 21.61 13.36 31.44
CA LYS A 389 22.07 14.26 32.51
C LYS A 389 22.59 15.59 31.98
N THR A 390 23.26 15.57 30.83
CA THR A 390 24.00 16.73 30.30
C THR A 390 23.29 17.42 29.13
N GLY A 391 22.39 16.74 28.44
CA GLY A 391 21.81 17.20 27.17
C GLY A 391 22.78 17.12 25.98
N GLU A 392 24.01 16.61 26.19
CA GLU A 392 25.07 16.48 25.19
C GLU A 392 25.36 15.00 24.90
N LEU A 393 25.23 14.61 23.63
CA LEU A 393 25.45 13.23 23.20
C LEU A 393 26.92 13.01 22.85
N ASP A 394 27.58 12.08 23.55
CA ASP A 394 28.96 11.69 23.25
C ASP A 394 29.01 10.66 22.10
N ILE A 395 29.29 11.16 20.90
CA ILE A 395 29.37 10.36 19.67
C ILE A 395 30.72 9.62 19.59
N ALA A 396 31.76 10.09 20.27
CA ALA A 396 33.10 9.50 20.20
C ALA A 396 33.20 8.13 20.88
N ALA A 397 32.24 7.81 21.77
CA ALA A 397 32.16 6.53 22.47
C ALA A 397 31.80 5.33 21.56
N GLY A 398 31.25 5.56 20.36
CA GLY A 398 30.85 4.46 19.44
C GLY A 398 29.68 3.60 19.95
N GLU A 399 28.88 4.14 20.86
CA GLU A 399 27.65 3.53 21.42
C GLU A 399 26.37 4.00 20.71
N VAL A 400 26.49 4.92 19.76
CA VAL A 400 25.40 5.44 18.92
C VAL A 400 25.89 5.56 17.49
N ASP A 401 24.98 5.37 16.54
CA ASP A 401 25.25 5.53 15.10
C ASP A 401 24.46 6.72 14.57
N HIS A 402 24.98 7.41 13.56
CA HIS A 402 24.18 8.41 12.84
C HIS A 402 23.02 7.72 12.12
N ALA A 403 21.84 8.33 12.08
CA ALA A 403 20.63 7.72 11.53
C ALA A 403 20.79 7.28 10.07
N PHE A 404 21.46 8.09 9.24
CA PHE A 404 21.75 7.72 7.85
C PHE A 404 22.91 6.73 7.69
N ASP A 405 23.84 6.66 8.63
CA ASP A 405 24.85 5.58 8.62
C ASP A 405 24.20 4.24 8.97
N TYR A 406 23.22 4.25 9.89
CA TYR A 406 22.36 3.08 10.16
C TYR A 406 21.59 2.65 8.92
N ILE A 407 20.95 3.58 8.18
CA ILE A 407 20.33 3.26 6.89
C ILE A 407 21.37 2.70 5.92
N GLY A 408 22.55 3.31 5.85
CA GLY A 408 23.68 2.85 5.03
C GLY A 408 24.16 1.43 5.32
N GLN A 409 23.84 0.85 6.48
CA GLN A 409 24.15 -0.55 6.80
C GLN A 409 23.15 -1.55 6.19
N THR A 410 21.95 -1.09 5.80
CA THR A 410 20.91 -1.91 5.16
C THR A 410 21.26 -2.23 3.71
N GLU A 411 20.61 -3.23 3.10
CA GLU A 411 20.84 -3.59 1.70
C GLU A 411 20.46 -2.43 0.76
N ALA A 412 19.31 -1.80 1.01
CA ALA A 412 18.86 -0.63 0.27
C ALA A 412 19.83 0.55 0.43
N GLY A 413 20.29 0.84 1.65
CA GLY A 413 21.24 1.92 1.90
C GLY A 413 22.60 1.68 1.23
N LYS A 414 23.15 0.46 1.32
CA LYS A 414 24.41 0.07 0.67
C LYS A 414 24.35 0.25 -0.84
N LYS A 415 23.25 -0.18 -1.46
CA LYS A 415 23.04 -0.10 -2.91
C LYS A 415 23.08 1.34 -3.43
N HIS A 416 22.55 2.28 -2.65
CA HIS A 416 22.48 3.70 -3.03
C HIS A 416 23.59 4.56 -2.42
N GLY A 417 24.52 3.95 -1.67
CA GLY A 417 25.65 4.67 -1.07
C GLY A 417 25.23 5.69 -0.01
N ILE A 418 24.19 5.38 0.77
CA ILE A 418 23.69 6.27 1.81
C ILE A 418 24.70 6.38 2.95
N CYS A 419 24.95 7.61 3.39
CA CYS A 419 25.88 7.94 4.45
C CYS A 419 25.38 9.15 5.25
N ASN A 420 26.09 9.43 6.34
CA ASN A 420 25.91 10.57 7.22
C ASN A 420 25.63 11.90 6.49
N THR A 421 24.58 12.61 6.93
CA THR A 421 24.17 13.93 6.38
C THR A 421 24.80 15.11 7.12
N GLY A 422 25.58 14.86 8.18
CA GLY A 422 26.13 15.87 9.07
C GLY A 422 25.13 16.43 10.08
N SER A 423 23.90 15.90 10.10
CA SER A 423 22.88 16.30 11.06
C SER A 423 23.16 15.74 12.46
N ARG A 424 22.45 16.25 13.46
CA ARG A 424 22.53 15.73 14.83
C ARG A 424 21.45 14.68 15.07
N PHE A 425 21.31 13.73 14.14
CA PHE A 425 20.33 12.66 14.20
C PHE A 425 20.98 11.29 14.37
N PHE A 426 20.67 10.62 15.48
CA PHE A 426 21.31 9.38 15.87
C PHE A 426 20.30 8.28 16.20
N VAL A 427 20.77 7.04 16.18
CA VAL A 427 20.06 5.86 16.68
C VAL A 427 20.92 5.16 17.73
N SER A 428 20.29 4.57 18.73
CA SER A 428 21.00 3.73 19.68
C SER A 428 21.53 2.48 18.99
N LYS A 429 22.66 1.95 19.49
CA LYS A 429 23.26 0.74 18.95
C LYS A 429 22.32 -0.47 18.99
N GLU A 430 21.43 -0.52 19.97
CA GLU A 430 20.45 -1.59 20.13
C GLU A 430 19.27 -1.47 19.14
N PHE A 431 19.05 -0.31 18.53
CA PHE A 431 17.98 -0.10 17.55
C PHE A 431 18.08 -1.04 16.35
N GLY A 432 19.31 -1.31 15.87
CA GLY A 432 19.57 -2.23 14.76
C GLY A 432 19.69 -3.70 15.16
N ARG A 433 19.69 -4.03 16.46
CA ARG A 433 19.98 -5.37 16.98
C ARG A 433 18.68 -6.05 17.41
N THR A 434 17.99 -6.65 16.45
CA THR A 434 16.71 -7.35 16.69
C THR A 434 16.88 -8.86 16.80
N ILE A 435 17.72 -9.45 15.96
CA ILE A 435 17.98 -10.89 15.92
C ILE A 435 19.48 -11.19 15.99
N VAL A 436 19.82 -12.39 16.46
CA VAL A 436 21.18 -12.93 16.38
C VAL A 436 21.48 -13.33 14.94
N LEU A 437 22.40 -12.61 14.30
CA LEU A 437 22.84 -12.90 12.94
C LEU A 437 24.02 -13.89 12.96
N TYR A 438 23.75 -15.15 12.62
CA TYR A 438 24.79 -16.14 12.34
C TYR A 438 25.43 -15.86 10.96
N ARG A 439 26.72 -16.20 10.77
CA ARG A 439 27.52 -15.83 9.56
C ARG A 439 26.85 -16.21 8.23
N GLU A 440 25.99 -17.23 8.21
CA GLU A 440 25.31 -17.72 7.01
C GLU A 440 24.01 -16.93 6.67
N ASN A 441 23.49 -16.10 7.59
CA ASN A 441 22.20 -15.41 7.48
C ASN A 441 22.30 -13.87 7.36
N GLN A 442 23.45 -13.31 6.97
CA GLN A 442 23.67 -11.85 6.92
C GLN A 442 22.73 -11.09 5.96
N ARG A 443 22.02 -11.77 5.05
CA ARG A 443 21.12 -11.18 4.03
C ARG A 443 19.67 -10.98 4.47
N VAL A 444 19.30 -11.39 5.70
CA VAL A 444 17.91 -11.25 6.20
C VAL A 444 17.71 -9.95 7.00
N SER A 445 18.76 -9.13 7.19
CA SER A 445 18.78 -8.02 8.15
C SER A 445 17.63 -7.02 7.97
N ASP A 446 17.30 -6.69 6.73
CA ASP A 446 16.32 -5.64 6.43
C ASP A 446 14.87 -6.10 6.71
N ARG A 447 14.66 -7.41 6.92
CA ARG A 447 13.37 -7.98 7.35
C ARG A 447 13.08 -7.73 8.83
N PHE A 448 14.06 -7.33 9.63
CA PHE A 448 13.89 -7.09 11.06
C PHE A 448 14.19 -5.66 11.49
N LEU A 449 13.97 -4.67 10.62
CA LEU A 449 14.06 -3.25 10.97
C LEU A 449 12.97 -2.86 11.97
N ARG A 450 13.35 -2.18 13.06
CA ARG A 450 12.40 -1.68 14.06
C ARG A 450 11.62 -0.45 13.54
N PRO A 451 10.33 -0.31 13.91
CA PRO A 451 9.63 0.95 13.74
C PRO A 451 10.29 2.05 14.59
N VAL A 452 10.22 3.29 14.13
CA VAL A 452 10.69 4.43 14.92
C VAL A 452 9.53 4.89 15.80
N GLU A 453 9.64 4.65 17.10
CA GLU A 453 8.57 4.92 18.07
C GLU A 453 8.99 5.89 19.18
N TRP A 454 10.27 5.90 19.53
CA TRP A 454 10.78 6.60 20.70
C TRP A 454 11.97 7.47 20.35
N ILE A 455 11.87 8.73 20.72
CA ILE A 455 12.86 9.75 20.39
C ILE A 455 13.25 10.45 21.68
N LEU A 456 14.55 10.52 21.96
CA LEU A 456 15.08 11.49 22.90
C LEU A 456 15.52 12.74 22.14
N TRP A 457 15.07 13.89 22.60
CA TRP A 457 15.37 15.18 21.99
C TRP A 457 15.97 16.14 23.01
N SER A 458 17.11 16.74 22.68
CA SER A 458 17.74 17.80 23.47
C SER A 458 17.61 19.14 22.74
N PHE A 459 16.95 20.11 23.38
CA PHE A 459 16.82 21.46 22.82
C PHE A 459 18.14 22.24 22.84
N SER A 460 18.93 22.06 23.90
CA SER A 460 20.21 22.74 24.11
C SER A 460 21.20 22.47 22.97
N THR A 461 21.19 21.24 22.45
CA THR A 461 22.11 20.82 21.38
C THR A 461 21.44 20.53 20.04
N GLN A 462 20.10 20.63 19.96
CA GLN A 462 19.30 20.18 18.81
C GLN A 462 19.66 18.74 18.38
N THR A 463 19.84 17.84 19.34
CA THR A 463 20.23 16.45 19.08
C THR A 463 19.03 15.52 19.24
N ALA A 464 18.78 14.69 18.23
CA ALA A 464 17.82 13.60 18.26
C ALA A 464 18.51 12.25 18.41
N LEU A 465 17.97 11.39 19.27
CA LEU A 465 18.40 10.00 19.41
C LEU A 465 17.19 9.07 19.42
N ILE A 466 17.10 8.16 18.45
CA ILE A 466 16.11 7.09 18.44
C ILE A 466 16.56 5.96 19.38
N ILE A 467 15.65 5.49 20.22
CA ILE A 467 15.92 4.43 21.21
C ILE A 467 14.89 3.31 21.12
N ILE A 468 15.16 2.18 21.77
CA ILE A 468 14.26 1.01 21.81
C ILE A 468 13.36 1.02 23.06
N PRO A 469 12.20 0.32 23.04
CA PRO A 469 11.31 0.23 24.20
C PRO A 469 12.00 -0.21 25.50
N GLU A 470 12.96 -1.12 25.42
CA GLU A 470 13.72 -1.65 26.54
C GLU A 470 14.61 -0.58 27.19
N GLU A 471 15.17 0.34 26.39
CA GLU A 471 15.89 1.52 26.88
C GLU A 471 14.91 2.51 27.53
N VAL A 472 13.76 2.75 26.89
CA VAL A 472 12.73 3.68 27.36
C VAL A 472 12.24 3.31 28.77
N GLU A 473 11.99 2.03 29.04
CA GLU A 473 11.52 1.56 30.35
C GLU A 473 12.49 1.96 31.47
N LEU A 474 13.80 1.92 31.21
CA LEU A 474 14.81 2.35 32.16
C LEU A 474 14.94 3.88 32.26
N ILE A 475 14.53 4.62 31.23
CA ILE A 475 14.68 6.07 31.14
C ILE A 475 13.49 6.82 31.76
N ILE A 476 12.26 6.31 31.62
CA ILE A 476 11.04 6.96 32.11
C ILE A 476 11.13 7.39 33.59
N PRO A 477 11.55 6.52 34.54
CA PRO A 477 11.68 6.92 35.94
C PRO A 477 12.66 8.07 36.16
N ARG A 478 13.75 8.11 35.38
CA ARG A 478 14.80 9.13 35.48
C ARG A 478 14.32 10.48 34.96
N LEU A 479 13.62 10.50 33.82
CA LEU A 479 13.02 11.72 33.28
C LEU A 479 11.93 12.26 34.20
N ARG A 480 11.12 11.39 34.82
CA ARG A 480 10.14 11.79 35.83
C ARG A 480 10.78 12.42 37.06
N LEU A 481 11.90 11.87 37.54
CA LEU A 481 12.65 12.42 38.67
C LEU A 481 13.32 13.76 38.34
N ALA A 482 13.86 13.92 37.13
CA ALA A 482 14.45 15.18 36.68
C ALA A 482 13.38 16.26 36.45
N GLY A 483 12.20 15.86 35.95
CA GLY A 483 11.08 16.76 35.68
C GLY A 483 11.48 17.88 34.72
N ILE A 484 10.95 19.09 34.94
CA ILE A 484 11.17 20.28 34.09
C ILE A 484 12.66 20.70 34.01
N LYS A 485 13.53 20.19 34.90
CA LYS A 485 14.97 20.50 34.87
C LYS A 485 15.75 19.66 33.85
N SER A 486 15.12 18.67 33.22
CA SER A 486 15.76 17.87 32.18
C SER A 486 15.83 18.67 30.87
N ASP A 487 17.03 18.78 30.31
CA ASP A 487 17.23 19.33 28.95
C ASP A 487 16.82 18.34 27.85
N VAL A 488 16.62 17.07 28.23
CA VAL A 488 16.22 15.99 27.32
C VAL A 488 14.76 15.61 27.52
N HIS A 489 14.04 15.48 26.42
CA HIS A 489 12.64 15.11 26.36
C HIS A 489 12.48 13.79 25.59
N LEU A 490 11.72 12.86 26.15
CA LEU A 490 11.22 11.69 25.45
C LEU A 490 9.97 12.08 24.65
N ILE A 491 9.95 11.76 23.37
CA ILE A 491 8.85 12.01 22.44
C ILE A 491 8.39 10.66 21.88
N VAL A 492 7.08 10.43 21.92
CA VAL A 492 6.46 9.28 21.25
C VAL A 492 6.11 9.64 19.83
N TYR A 493 6.44 8.77 18.88
CA TYR A 493 6.26 9.00 17.46
C TYR A 493 5.68 7.77 16.76
N ALA A 494 4.98 8.00 15.64
CA ALA A 494 4.68 6.98 14.65
C ALA A 494 4.59 7.62 13.27
N ALA A 495 5.26 7.03 12.29
CA ALA A 495 5.18 7.50 10.92
C ALA A 495 3.81 7.18 10.31
N PRO A 496 3.08 8.17 9.74
CA PRO A 496 1.87 7.92 8.99
C PRO A 496 2.17 7.14 7.70
N ILE A 497 1.91 5.84 7.71
CA ILE A 497 2.06 4.93 6.55
C ILE A 497 0.75 4.70 5.80
N SER A 498 -0.39 5.12 6.35
CA SER A 498 -1.69 5.13 5.66
C SER A 498 -2.40 6.46 5.86
N ARG A 499 -3.29 6.81 4.93
CA ARG A 499 -4.07 8.06 4.99
C ARG A 499 -4.97 8.15 6.24
N ALA A 500 -5.38 7.01 6.80
CA ALA A 500 -6.26 6.95 7.96
C ALA A 500 -5.51 7.17 9.29
N MET A 501 -4.18 7.12 9.30
CA MET A 501 -3.41 7.32 10.52
C MET A 501 -3.42 8.79 10.95
N MET A 502 -3.51 9.00 12.27
CA MET A 502 -3.31 10.31 12.85
C MET A 502 -1.88 10.81 12.57
N PRO A 503 -1.69 12.08 12.18
CA PRO A 503 -0.35 12.62 11.97
C PRO A 503 0.35 12.91 13.31
N PHE A 504 1.54 12.32 13.53
CA PHE A 504 2.41 12.56 14.71
C PHE A 504 3.57 13.53 14.41
N ASN A 505 3.50 14.23 13.27
CA ASN A 505 4.62 15.00 12.72
C ASN A 505 4.91 16.31 13.48
N GLN A 506 4.02 16.72 14.38
CA GLN A 506 4.23 17.89 15.26
C GLN A 506 5.05 17.56 16.52
N LEU A 507 5.28 16.28 16.81
CA LEU A 507 6.18 15.82 17.89
C LEU A 507 5.79 16.31 19.30
N ASP A 508 4.50 16.61 19.49
CA ASP A 508 3.90 17.15 20.70
C ASP A 508 2.86 16.20 21.32
N TYR A 509 2.56 15.08 20.66
CA TYR A 509 1.48 14.17 21.05
C TYR A 509 1.62 13.62 22.48
N TYR A 510 2.77 13.03 22.79
CA TYR A 510 3.13 12.62 24.14
C TYR A 510 4.61 12.87 24.36
N THR A 511 4.90 13.73 25.34
CA THR A 511 6.26 14.15 25.65
C THR A 511 6.52 14.06 27.16
N LEU A 512 7.71 13.61 27.52
CA LEU A 512 8.13 13.43 28.91
C LEU A 512 9.59 13.86 29.10
N PRO A 513 9.88 14.94 29.84
CA PRO A 513 8.93 15.93 30.37
C PRO A 513 8.15 16.65 29.25
N PRO A 514 7.03 17.30 29.56
CA PRO A 514 6.27 18.07 28.57
C PRO A 514 7.14 19.12 27.87
N ILE A 515 7.08 19.16 26.55
CA ILE A 515 7.73 20.19 25.73
C ILE A 515 6.88 21.48 25.76
N PRO A 516 7.46 22.69 25.78
CA PRO A 516 6.71 23.94 25.72
C PRO A 516 5.86 24.05 24.43
N PRO A 517 4.62 24.56 24.52
CA PRO A 517 3.63 24.51 23.43
C PRO A 517 3.98 25.33 22.16
N ASP A 518 4.96 26.23 22.23
CA ASP A 518 5.39 27.09 21.11
C ASP A 518 6.76 26.68 20.53
N THR A 519 7.14 25.42 20.74
CA THR A 519 8.47 24.96 20.35
C THR A 519 8.51 24.52 18.89
N GLU A 520 9.37 25.15 18.10
CA GLU A 520 9.60 24.76 16.70
C GLU A 520 10.78 23.79 16.59
N PHE A 521 10.53 22.64 15.97
CA PHE A 521 11.59 21.69 15.62
C PHE A 521 12.28 22.10 14.31
N PRO A 522 13.61 21.92 14.20
CA PRO A 522 14.32 22.21 12.97
C PRO A 522 13.75 21.43 11.76
N PRO A 523 13.60 22.08 10.58
CA PRO A 523 13.07 21.41 9.38
C PRO A 523 13.84 20.14 8.99
N TRP A 524 15.17 20.15 9.13
CA TRP A 524 16.01 18.98 8.85
C TRP A 524 15.56 17.76 9.66
N PHE A 525 15.19 17.96 10.93
CA PHE A 525 14.84 16.86 11.82
C PHE A 525 13.52 16.21 11.40
N LYS A 526 12.50 17.02 11.11
CA LYS A 526 11.20 16.51 10.64
C LYS A 526 11.34 15.72 9.33
N VAL A 527 12.16 16.21 8.40
CA VAL A 527 12.41 15.53 7.12
C VAL A 527 13.15 14.21 7.32
N GLU A 528 14.29 14.24 7.99
CA GLU A 528 15.15 13.08 8.20
C GLU A 528 14.47 11.99 9.04
N LEU A 529 13.72 12.39 10.09
CA LEU A 529 12.90 11.48 10.88
C LEU A 529 11.84 10.79 10.01
N GLY A 530 11.18 11.54 9.13
CA GLY A 530 10.21 11.00 8.18
C GLY A 530 10.83 9.94 7.26
N ILE A 531 12.03 10.20 6.75
CA ILE A 531 12.78 9.26 5.89
C ILE A 531 13.14 8.00 6.68
N LEU A 532 13.81 8.13 7.83
CA LEU A 532 14.23 6.98 8.65
C LEU A 532 13.02 6.11 9.03
N ALA A 533 11.92 6.75 9.45
CA ALA A 533 10.76 6.04 9.93
C ALA A 533 9.92 5.37 8.83
N GLY A 534 10.07 5.81 7.57
CA GLY A 534 9.33 5.30 6.43
C GLY A 534 7.97 5.98 6.21
N ARG A 535 7.90 7.29 6.45
CA ARG A 535 6.64 8.05 6.40
C ARG A 535 6.13 8.24 4.97
N LEU A 536 4.86 7.88 4.74
CA LEU A 536 4.19 8.01 3.44
C LEU A 536 3.28 9.24 3.36
N TYR A 537 2.59 9.55 4.45
CA TYR A 537 1.64 10.65 4.54
C TYR A 537 2.16 11.78 5.44
N MET A 538 1.93 13.01 5.00
CA MET A 538 2.35 14.26 5.65
C MET A 538 1.42 15.39 5.21
N ASP A 539 1.43 16.51 5.94
CA ASP A 539 0.71 17.71 5.51
C ASP A 539 1.42 18.44 4.35
N TYR A 540 0.77 19.45 3.78
CA TYR A 540 1.29 20.18 2.63
C TYR A 540 2.55 20.99 2.96
N GLU A 541 2.66 21.52 4.17
CA GLU A 541 3.82 22.34 4.58
C GLU A 541 5.05 21.46 4.72
N GLU A 542 4.91 20.30 5.36
CA GLU A 542 5.97 19.31 5.47
C GLU A 542 6.31 18.67 4.12
N TRP A 543 5.32 18.44 3.24
CA TRP A 543 5.59 18.01 1.86
C TRP A 543 6.51 18.99 1.13
N ASN A 544 6.30 20.30 1.29
CA ASN A 544 7.17 21.31 0.69
C ASN A 544 8.59 21.26 1.29
N LEU A 545 8.73 21.01 2.59
CA LEU A 545 10.04 20.85 3.24
C LEU A 545 10.78 19.63 2.71
N VAL A 546 10.11 18.48 2.60
CA VAL A 546 10.72 17.26 2.07
C VAL A 546 11.06 17.43 0.59
N ASN A 547 10.17 18.04 -0.20
CA ASN A 547 10.43 18.30 -1.61
C ASN A 547 11.60 19.28 -1.79
N ALA A 548 11.67 20.34 -1.00
CA ALA A 548 12.82 21.26 -1.01
C ALA A 548 14.11 20.53 -0.64
N TYR A 549 14.11 19.71 0.41
CA TYR A 549 15.26 18.89 0.81
C TYR A 549 15.73 17.93 -0.28
N MET A 550 14.80 17.37 -1.06
CA MET A 550 15.07 16.49 -2.22
C MET A 550 15.51 17.24 -3.49
N MET A 551 15.26 18.55 -3.60
CA MET A 551 15.59 19.38 -4.77
C MET A 551 16.86 20.21 -4.56
N ASP A 552 17.11 20.64 -3.32
CA ASP A 552 18.32 21.35 -2.88
C ASP A 552 19.52 20.41 -2.76
N SER A 553 19.33 19.12 -3.01
CA SER A 553 20.34 18.06 -3.07
C SER A 553 21.26 18.19 -4.30
N GLN A 554 21.61 19.41 -4.71
CA GLN A 554 22.67 19.64 -5.68
C GLN A 554 24.02 19.62 -4.96
N SER A 555 24.70 18.47 -5.09
CA SER A 555 26.14 18.20 -4.96
C SER A 555 26.70 17.44 -3.75
N ASP A 556 26.03 17.31 -2.59
CA ASP A 556 26.69 16.65 -1.42
C ASP A 556 25.80 15.76 -0.51
N THR A 557 24.56 15.43 -0.88
CA THR A 557 23.74 14.45 -0.11
C THR A 557 23.27 13.27 -0.98
N PRO A 558 23.33 12.02 -0.48
CA PRO A 558 23.18 10.80 -1.30
C PRO A 558 21.74 10.32 -1.52
N ILE A 559 20.72 11.10 -1.13
CA ILE A 559 19.32 10.65 -1.09
C ILE A 559 18.67 10.91 -2.45
N SER A 560 18.54 9.85 -3.26
CA SER A 560 17.87 9.90 -4.57
C SER A 560 16.39 9.49 -4.48
N SER A 561 15.57 9.90 -5.46
CA SER A 561 14.18 9.41 -5.58
C SER A 561 14.10 7.88 -5.69
N SER A 562 15.08 7.26 -6.37
CA SER A 562 15.18 5.80 -6.47
C SER A 562 15.50 5.13 -5.15
N PHE A 563 16.40 5.71 -4.35
CA PHE A 563 16.67 5.26 -3.00
C PHE A 563 15.41 5.36 -2.14
N LEU A 564 14.73 6.50 -2.17
CA LEU A 564 13.57 6.74 -1.33
C LEU A 564 12.43 5.75 -1.64
N LEU A 565 12.15 5.46 -2.91
CA LEU A 565 11.16 4.44 -3.30
C LEU A 565 11.51 3.05 -2.77
N GLU A 566 12.78 2.64 -2.88
CA GLU A 566 13.25 1.34 -2.42
C GLU A 566 13.27 1.25 -0.89
N TRP A 567 13.72 2.30 -0.20
CA TRP A 567 13.69 2.36 1.25
C TRP A 567 12.28 2.30 1.83
N LEU A 568 11.34 3.05 1.23
CA LEU A 568 9.95 3.08 1.67
C LEU A 568 9.24 1.74 1.44
N SER A 569 9.56 1.01 0.38
CA SER A 569 9.00 -0.33 0.16
C SER A 569 9.48 -1.32 1.22
N VAL A 570 10.75 -1.25 1.63
CA VAL A 570 11.30 -2.06 2.74
C VAL A 570 10.64 -1.71 4.07
N ARG A 571 10.39 -0.42 4.34
CA ARG A 571 9.80 0.06 5.60
C ARG A 571 8.30 -0.20 5.71
N CYS A 572 7.54 -0.07 4.62
CA CYS A 572 6.08 -0.12 4.65
C CYS A 572 5.48 -1.47 4.25
N ARG A 573 6.24 -2.33 3.56
CA ARG A 573 5.99 -3.76 3.22
C ARG A 573 4.61 -4.19 2.67
N ALA A 574 3.69 -3.26 2.41
CA ALA A 574 2.34 -3.58 1.94
C ALA A 574 1.60 -2.43 1.24
N ASN A 575 2.19 -1.23 1.15
CA ASN A 575 1.50 -0.05 0.65
C ASN A 575 2.06 0.40 -0.70
N ASP A 576 1.16 0.74 -1.63
CA ASP A 576 1.53 1.40 -2.88
C ASP A 576 2.04 2.81 -2.58
N VAL A 577 3.36 2.96 -2.60
CA VAL A 577 4.06 4.22 -2.33
C VAL A 577 3.73 5.27 -3.38
N LEU A 578 3.42 4.90 -4.63
CA LEU A 578 3.29 5.84 -5.75
C LEU A 578 2.06 6.75 -5.63
N HIS A 579 1.00 6.27 -4.95
CA HIS A 579 -0.24 7.01 -4.71
C HIS A 579 -0.26 7.71 -3.35
N THR A 580 0.88 8.23 -2.91
CA THR A 580 1.05 8.95 -1.64
C THR A 580 1.75 10.31 -1.86
N PRO A 581 1.69 11.24 -0.88
CA PRO A 581 2.47 12.48 -0.93
C PRO A 581 3.95 12.28 -1.24
N ILE A 582 4.59 11.32 -0.57
CA ILE A 582 6.02 11.04 -0.79
C ILE A 582 6.26 10.41 -2.16
N GLY A 583 5.34 9.57 -2.64
CA GLY A 583 5.36 9.04 -4.01
C GLY A 583 5.35 10.14 -5.07
N TYR A 584 4.58 11.21 -4.85
CA TYR A 584 4.59 12.37 -5.75
C TYR A 584 5.95 13.06 -5.79
N ILE A 585 6.66 13.16 -4.65
CA ILE A 585 8.04 13.68 -4.61
C ILE A 585 8.95 12.78 -5.45
N CYS A 586 8.90 11.47 -5.23
CA CYS A 586 9.72 10.50 -5.97
C CYS A 586 9.48 10.54 -7.48
N LEU A 587 8.23 10.80 -7.91
CA LEU A 587 7.83 10.90 -9.32
C LEU A 587 8.04 12.29 -9.93
N GLY A 588 8.50 13.28 -9.16
CA GLY A 588 8.63 14.66 -9.61
C GLY A 588 7.29 15.32 -9.96
N ARG A 589 6.22 14.93 -9.25
CA ARG A 589 4.87 15.50 -9.37
C ARG A 589 4.63 16.48 -8.23
N THR A 590 3.97 17.59 -8.52
CA THR A 590 3.63 18.61 -7.50
C THR A 590 2.12 18.58 -7.26
N PRO A 591 1.64 18.11 -6.10
CA PRO A 591 0.23 18.18 -5.75
C PRO A 591 -0.13 19.63 -5.36
N THR A 592 -1.39 20.02 -5.55
CA THR A 592 -1.93 21.27 -5.01
C THR A 592 -2.20 21.14 -3.51
N LYS A 593 -2.35 22.25 -2.79
CA LYS A 593 -2.69 22.24 -1.36
C LYS A 593 -4.04 21.55 -1.09
N GLU A 594 -4.94 21.62 -2.06
CA GLU A 594 -6.29 21.05 -2.03
C GLU A 594 -6.32 19.57 -2.44
N HIS A 595 -5.18 18.95 -2.75
CA HIS A 595 -5.12 17.55 -3.18
C HIS A 595 -5.70 16.63 -2.08
N PRO A 596 -6.45 15.56 -2.45
CA PRO A 596 -7.08 14.63 -1.48
C PRO A 596 -6.12 13.99 -0.47
N PHE A 597 -4.82 13.99 -0.76
CA PHE A 597 -3.79 13.54 0.17
C PHE A 597 -3.74 14.36 1.46
N PHE A 598 -3.94 15.67 1.36
CA PHE A 598 -3.81 16.62 2.47
C PHE A 598 -5.15 16.89 3.15
N SER A 599 -6.23 16.32 2.63
CA SER A 599 -7.54 16.38 3.26
C SER A 599 -7.56 15.46 4.48
N GLN A 600 -7.50 16.04 5.68
CA GLN A 600 -7.72 15.29 6.91
C GLN A 600 -9.17 14.79 6.94
N ASN A 601 -9.37 13.48 6.98
CA ASN A 601 -10.67 12.93 7.31
C ASN A 601 -10.92 13.20 8.81
N THR A 602 -11.56 14.33 9.13
CA THR A 602 -12.07 14.64 10.48
C THR A 602 -13.06 13.59 10.99
N HIS A 603 -13.57 12.72 10.10
CA HIS A 603 -14.47 11.63 10.45
C HIS A 603 -13.81 10.40 11.11
N VAL A 604 -12.48 10.23 11.09
CA VAL A 604 -11.85 8.98 11.61
C VAL A 604 -11.76 8.99 13.14
N ALA A 605 -11.83 10.15 13.81
CA ALA A 605 -12.00 10.18 15.26
C ALA A 605 -13.37 9.64 15.71
N THR A 606 -14.31 9.39 14.80
CA THR A 606 -15.69 8.95 15.10
C THR A 606 -16.25 7.95 14.09
N ALA A 607 -15.41 7.28 13.29
CA ALA A 607 -15.89 6.27 12.36
C ALA A 607 -16.10 4.96 13.12
N MET A 608 -17.36 4.70 13.49
CA MET A 608 -17.84 3.34 13.77
C MET A 608 -17.47 2.45 12.59
N LEU A 609 -16.43 1.64 12.73
CA LEU A 609 -16.27 0.45 11.90
C LEU A 609 -17.21 -0.58 12.51
N THR A 610 -18.34 -0.80 11.83
CA THR A 610 -19.26 -1.89 12.15
C THR A 610 -18.48 -3.19 12.19
N ALA A 611 -18.62 -3.92 13.29
CA ALA A 611 -18.11 -5.27 13.44
C ALA A 611 -18.54 -6.11 12.22
N ILE A 612 -17.57 -6.79 11.61
CA ILE A 612 -17.87 -7.94 10.77
C ILE A 612 -18.55 -8.93 11.71
N PRO A 613 -19.76 -9.44 11.39
CA PRO A 613 -20.40 -10.47 12.21
C PRO A 613 -19.40 -11.60 12.42
N ALA A 614 -19.31 -12.11 13.66
CA ALA A 614 -18.65 -13.37 13.89
C ALA A 614 -19.28 -14.39 12.94
N ASP A 615 -18.46 -14.99 12.09
CA ASP A 615 -18.85 -16.17 11.35
C ASP A 615 -19.03 -17.27 12.41
N ASP A 616 -20.28 -17.60 12.74
CA ASP A 616 -20.67 -18.71 13.62
C ASP A 616 -20.42 -20.07 12.94
N GLY A 617 -19.32 -20.16 12.21
CA GLY A 617 -18.79 -21.34 11.51
C GLY A 617 -17.37 -21.65 11.96
N ALA A 618 -17.05 -21.44 13.25
CA ALA A 618 -15.90 -22.11 13.84
C ALA A 618 -16.30 -23.58 14.04
N GLU A 619 -15.92 -24.43 13.09
CA GLU A 619 -15.77 -25.86 13.39
C GLU A 619 -14.83 -25.96 14.59
N GLU A 620 -15.37 -26.44 15.72
CA GLU A 620 -14.59 -26.91 16.85
C GLU A 620 -13.61 -27.95 16.31
N LEU A 621 -12.35 -27.54 16.10
CA LEU A 621 -11.26 -28.49 15.94
C LEU A 621 -11.16 -29.23 17.27
N GLU A 622 -11.64 -30.47 17.27
CA GLU A 622 -11.47 -31.42 18.35
C GLU A 622 -10.02 -31.39 18.81
N ASN A 623 -9.83 -31.30 20.12
CA ASN A 623 -8.55 -31.51 20.78
C ASN A 623 -7.98 -32.87 20.35
N GLU A 624 -7.08 -32.87 19.37
CA GLU A 624 -6.14 -33.99 19.20
C GLU A 624 -5.17 -33.93 20.40
N GLU A 625 -5.53 -34.66 21.46
CA GLU A 625 -4.60 -35.11 22.48
C GLU A 625 -3.48 -35.88 21.77
N TRP A 626 -2.29 -35.30 21.74
CA TRP A 626 -1.09 -36.00 21.31
C TRP A 626 -0.77 -37.06 22.38
N GLU A 627 -1.05 -38.33 22.07
CA GLU A 627 -0.59 -39.45 22.88
C GLU A 627 0.96 -39.45 22.92
N ASP A 628 1.50 -39.35 24.13
CA ASP A 628 2.90 -39.59 24.44
C ASP A 628 3.27 -41.04 24.09
N THR A 629 3.74 -41.29 22.88
CA THR A 629 4.45 -42.54 22.56
C THR A 629 5.92 -42.41 22.92
N GLU A 630 6.22 -42.95 24.10
CA GLU A 630 7.39 -43.73 24.52
C GLU A 630 8.78 -43.34 23.98
N GLU A 631 9.63 -43.01 24.94
CA GLU A 631 11.09 -42.91 24.87
C GLU A 631 11.71 -44.11 24.13
N GLU A 632 12.21 -43.90 22.91
CA GLU A 632 13.20 -44.80 22.31
C GLU A 632 14.62 -44.29 22.63
N ASP A 633 15.28 -45.06 23.49
CA ASP A 633 16.65 -44.91 23.96
C ASP A 633 17.65 -44.67 22.81
N TRP A 634 18.31 -43.52 22.86
CA TRP A 634 19.53 -43.26 22.09
C TRP A 634 20.68 -44.07 22.68
N VAL A 635 21.01 -45.20 22.05
CA VAL A 635 22.26 -45.92 22.35
C VAL A 635 23.43 -45.12 21.77
N GLU A 636 24.26 -44.58 22.66
CA GLU A 636 25.58 -44.03 22.35
C GLU A 636 26.50 -45.14 21.84
N ASP A 637 26.99 -45.03 20.60
CA ASP A 637 28.23 -45.68 20.18
C ASP A 637 29.30 -44.62 19.91
N LYS A 638 30.16 -44.43 20.91
CA LYS A 638 31.52 -43.89 20.73
C LYS A 638 32.47 -45.07 20.58
N ASP A 639 33.24 -45.13 19.48
CA ASP A 639 34.70 -45.06 19.51
C ASP A 639 35.39 -45.49 18.19
N CYS A 640 36.58 -44.89 17.98
CA CYS A 640 37.72 -45.27 17.13
C CYS A 640 37.61 -45.01 15.61
N VAL A 641 38.23 -43.96 15.04
CA VAL A 641 39.66 -43.71 14.77
C VAL A 641 40.33 -44.78 13.89
N GLU A 642 40.74 -44.36 12.68
CA GLU A 642 42.00 -44.64 11.93
C GLU A 642 41.72 -44.71 10.41
N ASP A 643 42.12 -43.73 9.58
CA ASP A 643 43.44 -43.42 9.02
C ASP A 643 43.77 -44.20 7.70
N LYS A 644 44.18 -43.42 6.67
CA LYS A 644 44.99 -43.76 5.47
C LYS A 644 44.33 -44.14 4.12
N ASN A 645 44.55 -43.23 3.16
CA ASN A 645 45.17 -43.36 1.81
C ASN A 645 44.86 -44.58 0.93
N TRP A 646 44.76 -44.38 -0.39
CA TRP A 646 45.82 -44.62 -1.39
C TRP A 646 45.31 -44.34 -2.82
N ALA A 647 46.23 -43.87 -3.65
CA ALA A 647 46.06 -43.29 -4.98
C ALA A 647 46.04 -44.33 -6.13
N GLU A 648 45.68 -43.81 -7.32
CA GLU A 648 46.18 -44.12 -8.69
C GLU A 648 46.24 -45.56 -9.25
N ASP A 649 45.58 -45.77 -10.40
CA ASP A 649 46.17 -46.16 -11.72
C ASP A 649 45.03 -46.62 -12.66
N LYS A 650 44.77 -45.98 -13.82
CA LYS A 650 45.38 -46.11 -15.18
C LYS A 650 45.29 -47.49 -15.84
N ASP A 651 44.54 -47.57 -16.95
CA ASP A 651 44.82 -48.36 -18.17
C ASP A 651 43.93 -47.85 -19.34
N TRP A 652 44.46 -47.12 -20.33
CA TRP A 652 45.02 -47.52 -21.65
C TRP A 652 43.98 -48.01 -22.70
N ALA A 653 43.77 -47.20 -23.76
CA ALA A 653 43.83 -47.62 -25.16
C ALA A 653 43.74 -46.39 -26.10
N GLU A 654 44.79 -46.22 -26.91
CA GLU A 654 44.91 -45.33 -28.05
C GLU A 654 44.10 -45.87 -29.25
N ASP A 655 43.61 -44.99 -30.11
CA ASP A 655 43.84 -45.07 -31.56
C ASP A 655 43.51 -43.71 -32.19
N ALA A 656 44.53 -43.15 -32.86
CA ALA A 656 44.48 -41.96 -33.71
C ALA A 656 44.44 -42.40 -35.19
N VAL A 657 44.48 -41.41 -36.10
CA VAL A 657 44.65 -41.48 -37.58
C VAL A 657 43.32 -41.37 -38.34
N ASP A 658 43.12 -40.47 -39.32
CA ASP A 658 43.84 -39.26 -39.76
C ASP A 658 42.87 -38.44 -40.64
N GLU A 659 43.16 -37.15 -40.72
CA GLU A 659 43.02 -36.20 -41.85
C GLU A 659 42.16 -36.59 -43.07
N GLU A 660 41.08 -35.83 -43.31
CA GLU A 660 40.99 -34.81 -44.38
C GLU A 660 39.94 -33.73 -44.03
#